data_AF-A0A7Y5LFT2-F1
#
_entry.id   AF-A0A7Y5LFT2-F1
#
_cell.length_a   1.000
_cell.length_b   1.000
_cell.length_c   1.000
_cell.angle_alpha   90.00
_cell.angle_beta   90.00
_cell.angle_gamma   90.00
#
_symmetry.space_group_name_H-M   'P 1'
#
loop_
_entity.id
_entity.type
_entity.pdbx_description
1 polymer ?
#
loop_
_entity_poly.entity_id
_entity_poly.type
_entity_poly.pdbx_seq_one_letter_code
_entity_poly.pdbx_strand_id
1 'polypeptide(L)'
;MRFALLLAVSLTAPAIASDASFSQDVYPLLDKAGCAGCHNGSGVASATRLHFPERDAPAARIESFGRSLVVLVNRERPEESLLLTKPTNRVRHTGGERIKPGSPQEAALRKWVQTLAVLSPDEVARAKKEAEEHKSGRGAKTPGVVLRRLTHSQYNNTVRDLLGDQTAPANRFPPEDFVNGFKNQYESQNVSPLQVEAYSLAAERLARGAFRGGDTRGLIPCKPSAACRSRFIRDFGLRAFRRPLDDTEQKRYEQLFALETDFVAGAQLVLEAMLQSTSFVFRLDQTSNPAWQPYATASRLSYALWDTMPDEALMNAAARGELSTPQGIEKTARRMLADPRAREALNEFVSQWLRFDRVLTTARNRRRYPRFNRESAFAMTEEARQFIGDLVWNDRDFMEAFTAPYGFMNADLAGIYGVPTPEKAFERVPFPPESERAGLLGQALFLALTAKPDDTSPTARGLFVREQFLCQHVPPPPPGVDTNLPPVSEARPMTNRERMQRHVTDASCSACHNLIDPIGFGFEKFDAIGARREMAKLFFADNEHNRRAPPRIVELDLDTSGSLAGVPDSKFTSPRELGAVLAKTPQCQECVVKQYFRYTAGRMETLADRPVIQRVFKDFRDSQFRFKELIISLVRTREFPD
;
A
#
# COMPACT_ATOMS: atom_id res chain seq x y z
N MET A 1 -49.35 17.45 78.46
CA MET A 1 -48.59 18.61 77.95
C MET A 1 -48.08 18.28 76.56
N ARG A 2 -48.30 19.19 75.61
CA ARG A 2 -48.16 18.98 74.16
C ARG A 2 -46.72 18.60 73.77
N PHE A 3 -46.55 17.46 73.10
CA PHE A 3 -45.33 17.10 72.35
C PHE A 3 -45.48 17.64 70.93
N ALA A 4 -44.57 18.53 70.52
CA ALA A 4 -44.53 19.11 69.19
C ALA A 4 -43.78 18.18 68.23
N LEU A 5 -44.45 17.87 67.13
CA LEU A 5 -43.98 17.08 65.99
C LEU A 5 -43.10 17.99 65.11
N LEU A 6 -41.81 17.67 64.96
CA LEU A 6 -40.91 18.33 63.99
C LEU A 6 -40.81 17.45 62.74
N LEU A 7 -41.52 17.86 61.68
CA LEU A 7 -41.37 17.32 60.32
C LEU A 7 -40.00 17.75 59.77
N ALA A 8 -39.12 16.78 59.51
CA ALA A 8 -37.94 16.98 58.70
C ALA A 8 -38.33 16.96 57.22
N VAL A 9 -38.31 18.13 56.58
CA VAL A 9 -38.42 18.26 55.11
C VAL A 9 -37.13 17.73 54.49
N SER A 10 -37.19 16.55 53.90
CA SER A 10 -36.11 16.02 53.06
C SER A 10 -36.10 16.81 51.75
N LEU A 11 -35.12 17.70 51.59
CA LEU A 11 -34.74 18.28 50.32
C LEU A 11 -34.18 17.17 49.44
N THR A 12 -35.01 16.63 48.55
CA THR A 12 -34.55 15.79 47.45
C THR A 12 -33.66 16.64 46.54
N ALA A 13 -32.37 16.31 46.52
CA ALA A 13 -31.45 16.81 45.51
C ALA A 13 -32.01 16.51 44.11
N PRO A 14 -31.89 17.44 43.14
CA PRO A 14 -32.31 17.15 41.78
C PRO A 14 -31.50 15.96 41.26
N ALA A 15 -32.20 14.98 40.71
CA ALA A 15 -31.60 13.83 40.06
C ALA A 15 -30.57 14.31 39.03
N ILE A 16 -29.34 13.82 39.18
CA ILE A 16 -28.25 13.98 38.21
C ILE A 16 -28.82 13.57 36.84
N ALA A 17 -28.83 14.52 35.91
CA ALA A 17 -29.24 14.30 34.54
C ALA A 17 -28.50 13.06 34.01
N SER A 18 -29.21 12.14 33.35
CA SER A 18 -28.60 10.94 32.77
C SER A 18 -27.35 11.32 31.98
N ASP A 19 -26.18 10.86 32.43
CA ASP A 19 -24.92 11.04 31.70
C ASP A 19 -25.14 10.46 30.31
N ALA A 20 -25.21 11.33 29.29
CA ALA A 20 -25.28 10.89 27.90
C ALA A 20 -24.04 10.03 27.64
N SER A 21 -24.21 8.80 27.15
CA SER A 21 -23.06 7.94 26.87
C SER A 21 -22.59 8.23 25.46
N PHE A 22 -21.34 8.64 25.29
CA PHE A 22 -20.82 8.84 23.95
C PHE A 22 -20.82 7.54 23.14
N SER A 23 -20.40 6.44 23.78
CA SER A 23 -20.30 5.14 23.13
C SER A 23 -21.66 4.58 22.67
N GLN A 24 -22.74 4.83 23.42
CA GLN A 24 -24.08 4.35 23.07
C GLN A 24 -24.88 5.33 22.22
N ASP A 25 -24.81 6.63 22.53
CA ASP A 25 -25.74 7.63 21.98
C ASP A 25 -25.17 8.41 20.79
N VAL A 26 -23.87 8.67 20.77
CA VAL A 26 -23.25 9.62 19.82
C VAL A 26 -22.38 8.92 18.80
N TYR A 27 -21.59 7.94 19.22
CA TYR A 27 -20.67 7.21 18.35
C TYR A 27 -21.38 6.52 17.18
N PRO A 28 -22.50 5.78 17.37
CA PRO A 28 -23.20 5.15 16.25
C PRO A 28 -23.74 6.17 15.24
N LEU A 29 -24.09 7.38 15.69
CA LEU A 29 -24.53 8.47 14.81
C LEU A 29 -23.39 8.98 13.94
N LEU A 30 -22.20 9.17 14.52
CA LEU A 30 -21.02 9.62 13.80
C LEU A 30 -20.50 8.54 12.83
N ASP A 31 -20.54 7.26 13.23
CA ASP A 31 -20.18 6.15 12.36
C ASP A 31 -21.16 6.02 11.18
N LYS A 32 -22.47 6.11 11.44
CA LYS A 32 -23.50 6.12 10.38
C LYS A 32 -23.39 7.34 9.47
N ALA A 33 -22.94 8.48 9.99
CA ALA A 33 -22.60 9.66 9.20
C ALA A 33 -21.28 9.50 8.41
N GLY A 34 -20.61 8.36 8.48
CA GLY A 34 -19.40 8.02 7.74
C GLY A 34 -18.14 8.75 8.21
N CYS A 35 -18.16 9.35 9.40
CA CYS A 35 -17.02 10.12 9.92
C CYS A 35 -15.77 9.24 10.07
N ALA A 36 -15.94 8.02 10.61
CA ALA A 36 -14.86 7.07 10.82
C ALA A 36 -14.16 6.62 9.53
N GLY A 37 -14.83 6.70 8.37
CA GLY A 37 -14.24 6.36 7.08
C GLY A 37 -13.17 7.34 6.60
N CYS A 38 -13.26 8.61 7.01
CA CYS A 38 -12.28 9.65 6.65
C CYS A 38 -11.31 9.97 7.80
N HIS A 39 -11.80 9.91 9.04
CA HIS A 39 -11.07 10.27 10.25
C HIS A 39 -10.48 9.03 10.92
N ASN A 40 -9.53 8.38 10.25
CA ASN A 40 -8.79 7.23 10.76
C ASN A 40 -7.31 7.33 10.32
N GLY A 41 -6.49 6.35 10.71
CA GLY A 41 -5.04 6.34 10.44
C GLY A 41 -4.64 6.39 8.97
N SER A 42 -5.53 5.97 8.07
CA SER A 42 -5.29 5.93 6.62
C SER A 42 -6.33 6.71 5.82
N GLY A 43 -7.29 7.40 6.44
CA GLY A 43 -8.33 8.13 5.71
C GLY A 43 -7.83 9.46 5.15
N VAL A 44 -8.64 10.07 4.28
CA VAL A 44 -8.36 11.40 3.70
C VAL A 44 -8.23 12.53 4.75
N ALA A 45 -8.76 12.33 5.95
CA ALA A 45 -8.62 13.24 7.08
C ALA A 45 -7.65 12.71 8.17
N SER A 46 -6.78 11.77 7.83
CA SER A 46 -5.74 11.21 8.72
C SER A 46 -4.79 12.24 9.29
N ALA A 47 -4.56 13.36 8.58
CA ALA A 47 -3.76 14.48 9.06
C ALA A 47 -4.46 15.32 10.15
N THR A 48 -5.77 15.14 10.35
CA THR A 48 -6.50 15.82 11.43
C THR A 48 -6.17 15.20 12.78
N ARG A 49 -6.50 15.93 13.86
CA ARG A 49 -6.35 15.43 15.24
C ARG A 49 -7.48 14.46 15.66
N LEU A 50 -8.37 14.09 14.74
CA LEU A 50 -9.54 13.27 15.01
C LEU A 50 -9.37 11.90 14.34
N HIS A 51 -9.18 10.86 15.16
CA HIS A 51 -9.00 9.46 14.73
C HIS A 51 -10.00 8.59 15.48
N PHE A 52 -11.01 8.09 14.77
CA PHE A 52 -12.03 7.22 15.36
C PHE A 52 -11.40 5.88 15.77
N PRO A 53 -11.79 5.32 16.94
CA PRO A 53 -11.45 3.95 17.31
C PRO A 53 -11.91 2.92 16.27
N GLU A 54 -11.28 1.75 16.30
CA GLU A 54 -11.68 0.56 15.52
C GLU A 54 -13.15 0.18 15.82
N ARG A 55 -13.82 -0.50 14.88
CA ARG A 55 -15.25 -0.85 15.02
C ARG A 55 -15.55 -1.77 16.20
N ASP A 56 -14.59 -2.60 16.59
CA ASP A 56 -14.66 -3.55 17.70
C ASP A 56 -14.02 -3.01 18.99
N ALA A 57 -13.69 -1.72 19.03
CA ALA A 57 -13.10 -1.10 20.21
C ALA A 57 -14.01 -1.28 21.44
N PRO A 58 -13.44 -1.64 22.62
CA PRO A 58 -14.22 -1.74 23.84
C PRO A 58 -14.96 -0.43 24.15
N ALA A 59 -16.18 -0.53 24.69
CA ALA A 59 -17.02 0.65 24.99
C ALA A 59 -16.28 1.71 25.83
N ALA A 60 -15.47 1.30 26.80
CA ALA A 60 -14.63 2.20 27.61
C ALA A 60 -13.62 3.01 26.77
N ARG A 61 -13.04 2.41 25.72
CA ARG A 61 -12.14 3.10 24.79
C ARG A 61 -12.91 4.11 23.93
N ILE A 62 -14.10 3.75 23.47
CA ILE A 62 -14.98 4.65 22.71
C ILE A 62 -15.40 5.84 23.58
N GLU A 63 -15.73 5.60 24.84
CA GLU A 63 -16.12 6.65 25.79
C GLU A 63 -14.96 7.62 26.09
N SER A 64 -13.75 7.09 26.32
CA SER A 64 -12.52 7.90 26.46
C SER A 64 -12.26 8.74 25.19
N PHE A 65 -12.39 8.14 24.01
CA PHE A 65 -12.31 8.87 22.76
C PHE A 65 -13.34 10.01 22.69
N GLY A 66 -14.60 9.75 23.07
CA GLY A 66 -15.64 10.77 23.15
C GLY A 66 -15.27 11.97 24.01
N ARG A 67 -14.67 11.72 25.19
CA ARG A 67 -14.18 12.77 26.10
C ARG A 67 -13.00 13.54 25.50
N SER A 68 -12.11 12.85 24.79
CA SER A 68 -10.96 13.46 24.11
C SER A 68 -11.36 14.52 23.07
N LEU A 69 -12.59 14.46 22.54
CA LEU A 69 -13.13 15.44 21.59
C LEU A 69 -13.31 16.84 22.17
N VAL A 70 -13.10 17.03 23.48
CA VAL A 70 -13.10 18.36 24.12
C VAL A 70 -12.12 19.32 23.45
N VAL A 71 -11.06 18.82 22.79
CA VAL A 71 -10.12 19.63 22.01
C VAL A 71 -10.74 20.31 20.78
N LEU A 72 -11.94 19.88 20.35
CA LEU A 72 -12.71 20.43 19.24
C LEU A 72 -13.90 21.29 19.72
N VAL A 73 -14.05 21.45 21.04
CA VAL A 73 -15.15 22.18 21.67
C VAL A 73 -14.69 23.58 22.06
N ASN A 74 -15.40 24.59 21.57
CA ASN A 74 -15.29 25.93 22.12
C ASN A 74 -16.11 25.95 23.42
N ARG A 75 -15.43 25.99 24.56
CA ARG A 75 -16.08 25.85 25.87
C ARG A 75 -16.80 27.13 26.31
N GLU A 76 -16.41 28.29 25.78
CA GLU A 76 -17.07 29.57 26.04
C GLU A 76 -18.31 29.75 25.15
N ARG A 77 -18.25 29.21 23.92
CA ARG A 77 -19.32 29.25 22.93
C ARG A 77 -19.56 27.88 22.29
N PRO A 78 -20.25 26.96 23.00
CA PRO A 78 -20.43 25.57 22.56
C PRO A 78 -21.02 25.43 21.15
N GLU A 79 -21.89 26.34 20.74
CA GLU A 79 -22.50 26.42 19.40
C GLU A 79 -21.50 26.71 18.26
N GLU A 80 -20.36 27.33 18.56
CA GLU A 80 -19.29 27.59 17.60
C GLU A 80 -18.29 26.42 17.49
N SER A 81 -18.44 25.37 18.30
CA SER A 81 -17.54 24.23 18.34
C SER A 81 -17.35 23.58 16.97
N LEU A 82 -16.10 23.27 16.61
CA LEU A 82 -15.79 22.57 15.36
C LEU A 82 -16.47 21.20 15.29
N LEU A 83 -16.64 20.53 16.43
CA LEU A 83 -17.35 19.26 16.53
C LEU A 83 -18.80 19.36 16.03
N LEU A 84 -19.42 20.55 16.10
CA LEU A 84 -20.78 20.81 15.63
C LEU A 84 -20.82 21.45 14.24
N THR A 85 -19.97 22.45 14.01
CA THR A 85 -20.01 23.30 12.80
C THR A 85 -19.42 22.64 11.56
N LYS A 86 -18.45 21.72 11.71
CA LYS A 86 -17.84 20.98 10.60
C LYS A 86 -18.79 19.92 10.01
N PRO A 87 -19.39 18.99 10.79
CA PRO A 87 -20.27 17.98 10.21
C PRO A 87 -21.54 18.56 9.57
N THR A 88 -22.00 19.72 10.05
CA THR A 88 -23.14 20.46 9.50
C THR A 88 -22.75 21.42 8.38
N ASN A 89 -21.47 21.44 7.99
CA ASN A 89 -20.90 22.28 6.94
C ASN A 89 -21.13 23.80 7.12
N ARG A 90 -21.50 24.26 8.32
CA ARG A 90 -21.56 25.69 8.67
C ARG A 90 -20.17 26.32 8.64
N VAL A 91 -19.16 25.52 9.02
CA VAL A 91 -17.77 25.75 8.64
C VAL A 91 -17.45 24.75 7.54
N ARG A 92 -16.86 25.24 6.44
CA ARG A 92 -16.52 24.40 5.28
C ARG A 92 -15.81 23.11 5.73
N HIS A 93 -16.39 21.99 5.35
CA HIS A 93 -15.87 20.65 5.57
C HIS A 93 -15.62 19.98 4.22
N THR A 94 -14.44 19.40 4.05
CA THR A 94 -14.01 18.85 2.76
C THR A 94 -14.92 17.72 2.28
N GLY A 95 -15.40 16.87 3.20
CA GLY A 95 -16.37 15.80 2.90
C GLY A 95 -17.82 16.28 2.78
N GLY A 96 -18.06 17.59 2.72
CA GLY A 96 -19.40 18.19 2.63
C GLY A 96 -20.20 18.07 3.93
N GLU A 97 -21.53 18.24 3.80
CA GLU A 97 -22.50 18.01 4.88
C GLU A 97 -22.56 16.52 5.22
N ARG A 98 -22.26 16.19 6.48
CA ARG A 98 -22.35 14.82 7.03
C ARG A 98 -23.53 14.64 7.98
N ILE A 99 -23.95 15.74 8.62
CA ILE A 99 -25.11 15.80 9.52
C ILE A 99 -25.98 16.97 9.08
N LYS A 100 -27.25 16.71 8.80
CA LYS A 100 -28.19 17.75 8.35
C LYS A 100 -28.45 18.77 9.46
N PRO A 101 -28.33 20.08 9.18
CA PRO A 101 -28.74 21.13 10.12
C PRO A 101 -30.18 20.96 10.62
N GLY A 102 -30.40 21.07 11.93
CA GLY A 102 -31.69 20.93 12.60
C GLY A 102 -32.13 19.47 12.83
N SER A 103 -31.32 18.48 12.47
CA SER A 103 -31.71 17.08 12.60
C SER A 103 -31.59 16.54 14.03
N PRO A 104 -32.29 15.43 14.38
CA PRO A 104 -32.10 14.76 15.66
C PRO A 104 -30.64 14.35 15.93
N GLN A 105 -29.89 14.01 14.88
CA GLN A 105 -28.46 13.69 15.00
C GLN A 105 -27.63 14.92 15.41
N GLU A 106 -27.93 16.11 14.87
CA GLU A 106 -27.30 17.34 15.33
C GLU A 106 -27.65 17.64 16.80
N ALA A 107 -28.91 17.42 17.20
CA ALA A 107 -29.35 17.63 18.58
C ALA A 107 -28.58 16.74 19.58
N ALA A 108 -28.39 15.46 19.26
CA ALA A 108 -27.59 14.54 20.07
C ALA A 108 -26.13 14.99 20.17
N LEU A 109 -25.52 15.38 19.05
CA LEU A 109 -24.14 15.88 19.03
C LEU A 109 -23.99 17.20 19.81
N ARG A 110 -24.97 18.09 19.73
CA ARG A 110 -25.03 19.34 20.50
C ARG A 110 -25.09 19.08 22.00
N LYS A 111 -25.91 18.11 22.44
CA LYS A 111 -25.96 17.68 23.85
C LYS A 111 -24.60 17.20 24.32
N TRP A 112 -23.89 16.40 23.51
CA TRP A 112 -22.53 15.97 23.84
C TRP A 112 -21.53 17.12 23.93
N VAL A 113 -21.58 18.06 22.99
CA VAL A 113 -20.74 19.28 23.02
C VAL A 113 -20.98 20.08 24.31
N GLN A 114 -22.22 20.19 24.77
CA GLN A 114 -22.56 20.83 26.04
C GLN A 114 -21.98 20.06 27.24
N THR A 115 -22.05 18.73 27.24
CA THR A 115 -21.40 17.87 28.25
C THR A 115 -19.89 18.13 28.31
N LEU A 116 -19.22 18.20 27.15
CA LEU A 116 -17.78 18.46 27.08
C LEU A 116 -17.41 19.89 27.52
N ALA A 117 -18.26 20.87 27.27
CA ALA A 117 -18.01 22.27 27.61
C ALA A 117 -17.87 22.49 29.13
N VAL A 118 -18.65 21.75 29.92
CA VAL A 118 -18.72 21.88 31.39
C VAL A 118 -17.77 20.97 32.16
N LEU A 119 -16.91 20.20 31.48
CA LEU A 119 -15.88 19.38 32.14
C LEU A 119 -14.98 20.23 33.06
N SER A 120 -14.60 19.69 34.21
CA SER A 120 -13.66 20.33 35.11
C SER A 120 -12.27 20.48 34.48
N PRO A 121 -11.42 21.41 34.95
CA PRO A 121 -10.05 21.57 34.45
C PRO A 121 -9.23 20.27 34.45
N ASP A 122 -9.37 19.45 35.50
CA ASP A 122 -8.68 18.16 35.62
C ASP A 122 -9.17 17.13 34.61
N GLU A 123 -10.49 17.06 34.38
CA GLU A 123 -11.08 16.21 33.35
C GLU A 123 -10.63 16.62 31.95
N VAL A 124 -10.54 17.92 31.68
CA VAL A 124 -10.02 18.44 30.40
C VAL A 124 -8.55 18.08 30.23
N ALA A 125 -7.73 18.21 31.27
CA ALA A 125 -6.32 17.84 31.22
C ALA A 125 -6.15 16.34 30.93
N ARG A 126 -6.93 15.49 31.61
CA ARG A 126 -6.95 14.04 31.35
C ARG A 126 -7.41 13.70 29.94
N ALA A 127 -8.51 14.29 29.48
CA ALA A 127 -9.04 14.08 28.13
C ALA A 127 -8.06 14.52 27.03
N LYS A 128 -7.33 15.63 27.24
CA LYS A 128 -6.26 16.08 26.32
C LYS A 128 -5.09 15.09 26.28
N LYS A 129 -4.70 14.53 27.42
CA LYS A 129 -3.66 13.50 27.49
C LYS A 129 -4.09 12.23 26.74
N GLU A 130 -5.32 11.77 26.97
CA GLU A 130 -5.92 10.63 26.25
C GLU A 130 -5.94 10.90 24.73
N ALA A 131 -6.28 12.13 24.29
CA ALA A 131 -6.26 12.50 22.87
C ALA A 131 -4.87 12.33 22.24
N GLU A 132 -3.81 12.73 22.95
CA GLU A 132 -2.43 12.57 22.48
C GLU A 132 -1.97 11.10 22.52
N GLU A 133 -2.40 10.32 23.51
CA GLU A 133 -2.13 8.88 23.59
C GLU A 133 -2.77 8.13 22.40
N HIS A 134 -4.07 8.34 22.16
CA HIS A 134 -4.79 7.74 21.03
C HIS A 134 -4.16 8.10 19.68
N LYS A 135 -3.69 9.34 19.54
CA LYS A 135 -3.00 9.83 18.33
C LYS A 135 -1.63 9.21 18.14
N SER A 136 -0.88 9.00 19.23
CA SER A 136 0.49 8.49 19.18
C SER A 136 0.58 6.99 18.86
N GLY A 137 -0.51 6.25 19.10
CA GLY A 137 -0.52 4.78 18.97
C GLY A 137 0.23 4.05 20.09
N ARG A 138 0.75 4.76 21.10
CA ARG A 138 1.41 4.16 22.27
C ARG A 138 0.46 3.22 23.00
N GLY A 139 0.92 2.02 23.29
CA GLY A 139 0.14 0.97 23.95
C GLY A 139 -0.72 0.10 23.01
N ALA A 140 -0.80 0.42 21.72
CA ALA A 140 -1.41 -0.48 20.75
C ALA A 140 -0.49 -1.69 20.49
N LYS A 141 -1.07 -2.89 20.39
CA LYS A 141 -0.30 -4.11 20.09
C LYS A 141 -0.05 -4.24 18.60
N THR A 142 1.21 -4.43 18.22
CA THR A 142 1.61 -4.77 16.86
C THR A 142 1.10 -6.18 16.51
N PRO A 143 0.46 -6.39 15.34
CA PRO A 143 0.09 -7.73 14.89
C PRO A 143 1.32 -8.65 14.81
N GLY A 144 1.24 -9.82 15.44
CA GLY A 144 2.28 -10.82 15.40
C GLY A 144 2.16 -11.68 14.14
N VAL A 145 3.01 -11.43 13.15
CA VAL A 145 3.06 -12.25 11.93
C VAL A 145 4.10 -13.35 12.15
N VAL A 146 3.62 -14.58 12.38
CA VAL A 146 4.49 -15.73 12.68
C VAL A 146 5.04 -16.36 11.40
N LEU A 147 4.16 -16.61 10.42
CA LEU A 147 4.49 -17.24 9.15
C LEU A 147 3.99 -16.38 7.99
N ARG A 148 4.74 -16.41 6.88
CA ARG A 148 4.29 -15.85 5.59
C ARG A 148 4.54 -16.83 4.48
N ARG A 149 3.57 -16.99 3.57
CA ARG A 149 3.77 -17.80 2.38
C ARG A 149 4.72 -17.06 1.45
N LEU A 150 5.62 -17.79 0.78
CA LEU A 150 6.39 -17.22 -0.32
C LEU A 150 5.43 -16.80 -1.43
N THR A 151 5.61 -15.57 -1.95
CA THR A 151 4.94 -15.18 -3.20
C THR A 151 5.47 -16.03 -4.36
N HIS A 152 4.81 -15.97 -5.53
CA HIS A 152 5.30 -16.71 -6.70
C HIS A 152 6.72 -16.27 -7.12
N SER A 153 7.01 -14.95 -7.05
CA SER A 153 8.35 -14.43 -7.31
C SER A 153 9.37 -14.99 -6.31
N GLN A 154 9.04 -14.95 -5.02
CA GLN A 154 9.89 -15.44 -3.94
C GLN A 154 10.13 -16.95 -4.02
N TYR A 155 9.11 -17.73 -4.38
CA TYR A 155 9.25 -19.17 -4.59
C TYR A 155 10.21 -19.46 -5.74
N ASN A 156 10.01 -18.82 -6.90
CA ASN A 156 10.88 -19.00 -8.07
C ASN A 156 12.32 -18.57 -7.78
N ASN A 157 12.51 -17.43 -7.13
CA ASN A 157 13.83 -16.92 -6.74
C ASN A 157 14.52 -17.86 -5.73
N THR A 158 13.79 -18.34 -4.73
CA THR A 158 14.31 -19.28 -3.72
C THR A 158 14.71 -20.59 -4.36
N VAL A 159 13.89 -21.14 -5.26
CA VAL A 159 14.19 -22.37 -6.00
C VAL A 159 15.44 -22.20 -6.87
N ARG A 160 15.58 -21.06 -7.55
CA ARG A 160 16.79 -20.72 -8.33
C ARG A 160 18.03 -20.69 -7.44
N ASP A 161 17.97 -20.01 -6.31
CA ASP A 161 19.14 -19.84 -5.45
C ASP A 161 19.45 -21.09 -4.62
N LEU A 162 18.44 -21.92 -4.31
CA LEU A 162 18.59 -23.17 -3.59
C LEU A 162 19.12 -24.31 -4.49
N LEU A 163 18.57 -24.43 -5.71
CA LEU A 163 18.75 -25.59 -6.60
C LEU A 163 19.48 -25.28 -7.91
N GLY A 164 19.74 -24.00 -8.24
CA GLY A 164 20.20 -23.59 -9.56
C GLY A 164 19.15 -23.73 -10.67
N ASP A 165 17.87 -23.90 -10.32
CA ASP A 165 16.80 -24.15 -11.28
C ASP A 165 16.17 -22.84 -11.82
N GLN A 166 16.08 -22.70 -13.14
CA GLN A 166 15.57 -21.50 -13.80
C GLN A 166 14.17 -21.69 -14.44
N THR A 167 13.48 -22.80 -14.14
CA THR A 167 12.21 -23.14 -14.79
C THR A 167 11.02 -22.29 -14.33
N ALA A 168 11.17 -21.57 -13.21
CA ALA A 168 10.16 -20.68 -12.62
C ALA A 168 8.76 -21.32 -12.49
N PRO A 169 8.63 -22.47 -11.79
CA PRO A 169 7.41 -23.27 -11.77
C PRO A 169 6.19 -22.51 -11.22
N ALA A 170 6.39 -21.54 -10.31
CA ALA A 170 5.29 -20.79 -9.71
C ALA A 170 4.56 -19.87 -10.69
N ASN A 171 5.09 -19.66 -11.90
CA ASN A 171 4.37 -18.95 -12.96
C ASN A 171 3.11 -19.68 -13.45
N ARG A 172 2.96 -20.97 -13.12
CA ARG A 172 1.79 -21.79 -13.45
C ARG A 172 0.89 -22.07 -12.24
N PHE A 173 1.23 -21.55 -11.07
CA PHE A 173 0.39 -21.71 -9.88
C PHE A 173 -0.90 -20.89 -10.02
N PRO A 174 -1.96 -21.26 -9.28
CA PRO A 174 -3.17 -20.45 -9.21
C PRO A 174 -2.83 -18.98 -8.86
N PRO A 175 -3.44 -17.98 -9.52
CA PRO A 175 -3.09 -16.57 -9.35
C PRO A 175 -3.09 -16.11 -7.88
N GLU A 176 -2.18 -15.20 -7.55
CA GLU A 176 -2.10 -14.63 -6.20
C GLU A 176 -3.10 -13.49 -6.03
N ASP A 177 -3.70 -13.44 -4.84
CA ASP A 177 -4.53 -12.31 -4.45
C ASP A 177 -3.67 -11.06 -4.27
N PHE A 178 -4.22 -9.94 -4.75
CA PHE A 178 -3.58 -8.65 -4.64
C PHE A 178 -4.39 -7.79 -3.67
N VAL A 179 -3.93 -7.73 -2.43
CA VAL A 179 -4.65 -7.08 -1.33
C VAL A 179 -3.86 -5.87 -0.88
N ASN A 180 -4.54 -4.75 -0.62
CA ASN A 180 -3.92 -3.53 -0.09
C ASN A 180 -2.65 -3.04 -0.82
N GLY A 181 -2.53 -3.29 -2.12
CA GLY A 181 -1.35 -2.86 -2.89
C GLY A 181 -0.28 -3.94 -3.13
N PHE A 182 -0.39 -5.13 -2.54
CA PHE A 182 0.69 -6.13 -2.60
C PHE A 182 0.19 -7.58 -2.59
N LYS A 183 1.01 -8.50 -3.12
CA LYS A 183 0.73 -9.96 -3.17
C LYS A 183 1.14 -10.70 -1.89
N ASN A 184 1.90 -10.04 -1.02
CA ASN A 184 2.52 -10.65 0.16
C ASN A 184 1.79 -10.34 1.47
N GLN A 185 0.49 -9.98 1.39
CA GLN A 185 -0.33 -9.65 2.55
C GLN A 185 -0.73 -10.90 3.33
N TYR A 186 -0.20 -11.09 4.54
CA TYR A 186 -0.26 -12.36 5.27
C TYR A 186 -1.69 -12.87 5.53
N GLU A 187 -2.65 -11.97 5.80
CA GLU A 187 -4.07 -12.31 6.07
C GLU A 187 -4.79 -12.91 4.86
N SER A 188 -4.24 -12.71 3.65
CA SER A 188 -4.82 -13.18 2.40
C SER A 188 -3.99 -14.28 1.74
N GLN A 189 -2.94 -14.77 2.41
CA GLN A 189 -2.08 -15.85 1.91
C GLN A 189 -2.57 -17.25 2.28
N ASN A 190 -3.89 -17.48 2.20
CA ASN A 190 -4.47 -18.81 2.38
C ASN A 190 -3.97 -19.77 1.29
N VAL A 191 -3.97 -21.08 1.59
CA VAL A 191 -3.56 -22.13 0.64
C VAL A 191 -4.78 -22.90 0.18
N SER A 192 -5.13 -22.79 -1.10
CA SER A 192 -6.23 -23.56 -1.69
C SER A 192 -5.79 -25.00 -2.04
N PRO A 193 -6.72 -25.95 -2.21
CA PRO A 193 -6.38 -27.31 -2.65
C PRO A 193 -5.58 -27.34 -3.97
N LEU A 194 -5.92 -26.46 -4.92
CA LEU A 194 -5.18 -26.32 -6.19
C LEU A 194 -3.75 -25.82 -5.98
N GLN A 195 -3.51 -24.97 -4.99
CA GLN A 195 -2.15 -24.54 -4.64
C GLN A 195 -1.36 -25.68 -4.00
N VAL A 196 -1.97 -26.47 -3.12
CA VAL A 196 -1.32 -27.67 -2.54
C VAL A 196 -0.85 -28.62 -3.64
N GLU A 197 -1.74 -28.93 -4.59
CA GLU A 197 -1.41 -29.77 -5.75
C GLU A 197 -0.26 -29.16 -6.58
N ALA A 198 -0.32 -27.85 -6.85
CA ALA A 198 0.71 -27.16 -7.61
C ALA A 198 2.09 -27.18 -6.91
N TYR A 199 2.14 -27.01 -5.58
CA TYR A 199 3.39 -27.14 -4.81
C TYR A 199 3.94 -28.57 -4.84
N SER A 200 3.08 -29.58 -4.72
CA SER A 200 3.48 -30.99 -4.77
C SER A 200 4.07 -31.36 -6.14
N LEU A 201 3.37 -31.00 -7.23
CA LEU A 201 3.86 -31.22 -8.60
C LEU A 201 5.15 -30.44 -8.90
N ALA A 202 5.29 -29.23 -8.35
CA ALA A 202 6.52 -28.46 -8.47
C ALA A 202 7.68 -29.16 -7.75
N ALA A 203 7.48 -29.59 -6.50
CA ALA A 203 8.50 -30.28 -5.72
C ALA A 203 8.98 -31.57 -6.40
N GLU A 204 8.07 -32.42 -6.89
CA GLU A 204 8.39 -33.66 -7.61
C GLU A 204 9.21 -33.39 -8.89
N ARG A 205 8.85 -32.34 -9.65
CA ARG A 205 9.58 -31.95 -10.86
C ARG A 205 10.95 -31.36 -10.54
N LEU A 206 11.03 -30.49 -9.54
CA LEU A 206 12.28 -29.85 -9.12
C LEU A 206 13.26 -30.88 -8.56
N ALA A 207 12.80 -31.83 -7.74
CA ALA A 207 13.63 -32.90 -7.22
C ALA A 207 14.20 -33.79 -8.32
N ARG A 208 13.34 -34.28 -9.22
CA ARG A 208 13.79 -35.05 -10.40
C ARG A 208 14.73 -34.25 -11.29
N GLY A 209 14.48 -32.95 -11.45
CA GLY A 209 15.31 -32.06 -12.24
C GLY A 209 16.68 -31.79 -11.62
N ALA A 210 16.76 -31.69 -10.30
CA ALA A 210 17.99 -31.42 -9.55
C ALA A 210 19.02 -32.55 -9.66
N PHE A 211 18.56 -33.80 -9.77
CA PHE A 211 19.40 -35.00 -9.85
C PHE A 211 19.34 -35.71 -11.21
N ARG A 212 18.79 -35.07 -12.25
CA ARG A 212 18.77 -35.62 -13.60
C ARG A 212 20.19 -35.79 -14.12
N GLY A 213 20.62 -37.04 -14.28
CA GLY A 213 22.00 -37.37 -14.68
C GLY A 213 23.00 -37.38 -13.52
N GLY A 214 22.53 -37.46 -12.27
CA GLY A 214 23.35 -37.43 -11.06
C GLY A 214 23.42 -36.05 -10.41
N ASP A 215 24.30 -35.86 -9.43
CA ASP A 215 24.49 -34.59 -8.72
C ASP A 215 25.38 -33.60 -9.49
N THR A 216 24.94 -33.17 -10.68
CA THR A 216 25.71 -32.24 -11.53
C THR A 216 25.74 -30.81 -10.96
N ARG A 217 24.89 -30.51 -9.97
CA ARG A 217 24.77 -29.18 -9.36
C ARG A 217 25.50 -29.09 -8.00
N GLY A 218 26.14 -30.17 -7.56
CA GLY A 218 26.91 -30.20 -6.31
C GLY A 218 26.05 -29.98 -5.06
N LEU A 219 24.80 -30.46 -5.05
CA LEU A 219 23.91 -30.36 -3.91
C LEU A 219 24.33 -31.30 -2.77
N ILE A 220 25.02 -32.40 -3.09
CA ILE A 220 25.56 -33.35 -2.11
C ILE A 220 27.02 -32.94 -1.80
N PRO A 221 27.33 -32.49 -0.56
CA PRO A 221 28.60 -31.81 -0.27
C PRO A 221 29.79 -32.76 -0.05
N CYS A 222 29.62 -34.07 -0.28
CA CYS A 222 30.56 -35.10 0.14
C CYS A 222 30.35 -36.42 -0.61
N LYS A 223 31.30 -37.36 -0.43
CA LYS A 223 31.17 -38.72 -0.96
C LYS A 223 30.08 -39.51 -0.22
N PRO A 224 29.28 -40.35 -0.92
CA PRO A 224 28.22 -41.15 -0.31
C PRO A 224 28.66 -41.95 0.92
N SER A 225 28.01 -41.67 2.05
CA SER A 225 28.22 -42.34 3.35
C SER A 225 27.11 -41.94 4.33
N ALA A 226 26.97 -42.63 5.47
CA ALA A 226 26.03 -42.22 6.52
C ALA A 226 26.32 -40.81 7.07
N ALA A 227 27.60 -40.47 7.26
CA ALA A 227 28.02 -39.12 7.66
C ALA A 227 27.64 -38.08 6.60
N CYS A 228 27.79 -38.43 5.32
CA CYS A 228 27.41 -37.54 4.23
C CYS A 228 25.91 -37.35 4.12
N ARG A 229 25.10 -38.40 4.34
CA ARG A 229 23.64 -38.30 4.42
C ARG A 229 23.21 -37.28 5.47
N SER A 230 23.72 -37.43 6.70
CA SER A 230 23.38 -36.53 7.81
C SER A 230 23.78 -35.08 7.50
N ARG A 231 24.99 -34.88 6.93
CA ARG A 231 25.48 -33.58 6.49
C ARG A 231 24.62 -32.96 5.38
N PHE A 232 24.30 -33.71 4.33
CA PHE A 232 23.44 -33.24 3.23
C PHE A 232 22.09 -32.75 3.75
N ILE A 233 21.42 -33.56 4.58
CA ILE A 233 20.11 -33.24 5.15
C ILE A 233 20.19 -31.96 5.99
N ARG A 234 21.20 -31.85 6.86
CA ARG A 234 21.38 -30.67 7.72
C ARG A 234 21.68 -29.41 6.90
N ASP A 235 22.65 -29.48 6.00
CA ASP A 235 23.14 -28.33 5.25
C ASP A 235 22.09 -27.85 4.22
N PHE A 236 21.40 -28.79 3.54
CA PHE A 236 20.29 -28.49 2.65
C PHE A 236 19.05 -27.99 3.41
N GLY A 237 18.70 -28.64 4.52
CA GLY A 237 17.57 -28.24 5.37
C GLY A 237 17.75 -26.85 5.98
N LEU A 238 18.98 -26.51 6.42
CA LEU A 238 19.32 -25.15 6.89
C LEU A 238 18.96 -24.08 5.85
N ARG A 239 19.29 -24.34 4.59
CA ARG A 239 19.03 -23.44 3.46
C ARG A 239 17.56 -23.43 3.07
N ALA A 240 16.94 -24.60 2.90
CA ALA A 240 15.55 -24.75 2.49
C ALA A 240 14.59 -24.14 3.51
N PHE A 241 14.80 -24.39 4.81
CA PHE A 241 13.94 -23.87 5.88
C PHE A 241 14.41 -22.53 6.43
N ARG A 242 15.60 -22.08 6.02
CA ARG A 242 16.19 -20.78 6.39
C ARG A 242 16.39 -20.66 7.90
N ARG A 243 16.60 -21.80 8.57
CA ARG A 243 16.91 -21.98 9.99
C ARG A 243 17.48 -23.38 10.21
N PRO A 244 18.22 -23.64 11.30
CA PRO A 244 18.65 -24.99 11.65
C PRO A 244 17.45 -25.93 11.78
N LEU A 245 17.64 -27.16 11.32
CA LEU A 245 16.73 -28.26 11.64
C LEU A 245 16.81 -28.58 13.13
N ASP A 246 15.68 -28.94 13.73
CA ASP A 246 15.72 -29.59 15.03
C ASP A 246 16.06 -31.08 14.91
N ASP A 247 16.36 -31.73 16.03
CA ASP A 247 16.74 -33.14 16.06
C ASP A 247 15.64 -34.07 15.54
N THR A 248 14.38 -33.68 15.68
CA THR A 248 13.23 -34.47 15.22
C THR A 248 13.11 -34.37 13.71
N GLU A 249 13.28 -33.17 13.15
CA GLU A 249 13.31 -32.93 11.71
C GLU A 249 14.49 -33.66 11.06
N GLN A 250 15.70 -33.55 11.62
CA GLN A 250 16.88 -34.24 11.11
C GLN A 250 16.66 -35.76 11.03
N LYS A 251 16.20 -36.38 12.12
CA LYS A 251 15.93 -37.82 12.17
C LYS A 251 14.84 -38.24 11.19
N ARG A 252 13.77 -37.45 11.04
CA ARG A 252 12.68 -37.73 10.10
C ARG A 252 13.19 -37.80 8.65
N TYR A 253 14.03 -36.84 8.24
CA TYR A 253 14.58 -36.85 6.89
C TYR A 253 15.65 -37.92 6.70
N GLU A 254 16.42 -38.29 7.74
CA GLU A 254 17.36 -39.41 7.67
C GLU A 254 16.65 -40.76 7.49
N GLN A 255 15.50 -40.94 8.14
CA GLN A 255 14.63 -42.11 7.97
C GLN A 255 14.03 -42.14 6.56
N LEU A 256 13.55 -40.99 6.06
CA LEU A 256 13.01 -40.89 4.71
C LEU A 256 14.08 -41.21 3.64
N PHE A 257 15.28 -40.66 3.79
CA PHE A 257 16.41 -40.95 2.90
C PHE A 257 16.69 -42.46 2.82
N ALA A 258 16.61 -43.16 3.97
CA ALA A 258 16.93 -44.57 4.08
C ALA A 258 15.92 -45.52 3.43
N LEU A 259 14.77 -45.02 2.95
CA LEU A 259 13.83 -45.81 2.16
C LEU A 259 14.39 -46.16 0.77
N GLU A 260 15.37 -45.39 0.29
CA GLU A 260 16.04 -45.63 -0.98
C GLU A 260 17.40 -46.29 -0.78
N THR A 261 17.74 -47.21 -1.68
CA THR A 261 19.03 -47.91 -1.66
C THR A 261 20.13 -47.11 -2.35
N ASP A 262 19.79 -46.42 -3.44
CA ASP A 262 20.69 -45.51 -4.14
C ASP A 262 20.78 -44.17 -3.40
N PHE A 263 22.01 -43.64 -3.26
CA PHE A 263 22.25 -42.43 -2.48
C PHE A 263 21.62 -41.19 -3.14
N VAL A 264 21.64 -41.10 -4.47
CA VAL A 264 21.05 -39.98 -5.20
C VAL A 264 19.53 -40.06 -5.16
N ALA A 265 18.94 -41.25 -5.26
CA ALA A 265 17.51 -41.47 -5.07
C ALA A 265 17.05 -41.03 -3.67
N GLY A 266 17.78 -41.42 -2.61
CA GLY A 266 17.49 -40.98 -1.24
C GLY A 266 17.60 -39.46 -1.06
N ALA A 267 18.60 -38.83 -1.70
CA ALA A 267 18.77 -37.39 -1.69
C ALA A 267 17.62 -36.67 -2.43
N GLN A 268 17.20 -37.21 -3.57
CA GLN A 268 16.05 -36.73 -4.34
C GLN A 268 14.76 -36.79 -3.51
N LEU A 269 14.50 -37.91 -2.85
CA LEU A 269 13.30 -38.09 -2.02
C LEU A 269 13.24 -37.10 -0.85
N VAL A 270 14.36 -36.87 -0.17
CA VAL A 270 14.44 -35.85 0.89
C VAL A 270 14.22 -34.45 0.34
N LEU A 271 14.87 -34.12 -0.79
CA LEU A 271 14.73 -32.81 -1.43
C LEU A 271 13.26 -32.56 -1.78
N GLU A 272 12.59 -33.52 -2.41
CA GLU A 272 11.17 -33.46 -2.73
C GLU A 272 10.32 -33.21 -1.48
N ALA A 273 10.54 -33.97 -0.41
CA ALA A 273 9.79 -33.83 0.84
C ALA A 273 10.03 -32.47 1.52
N MET A 274 11.28 -31.96 1.51
CA MET A 274 11.59 -30.64 2.05
C MET A 274 10.93 -29.51 1.25
N LEU A 275 10.87 -29.60 -0.09
CA LEU A 275 10.18 -28.60 -0.92
C LEU A 275 8.65 -28.61 -0.72
N GLN A 276 8.07 -29.72 -0.24
CA GLN A 276 6.65 -29.80 0.11
C GLN A 276 6.37 -29.38 1.56
N SER A 277 7.41 -29.22 2.39
CA SER A 277 7.26 -28.83 3.79
C SER A 277 6.69 -27.43 3.93
N THR A 278 5.85 -27.23 4.95
CA THR A 278 5.40 -25.90 5.37
C THR A 278 6.58 -24.99 5.72
N SER A 279 7.69 -25.53 6.22
CA SER A 279 8.90 -24.75 6.50
C SER A 279 9.63 -24.25 5.24
N PHE A 280 9.32 -24.81 4.07
CA PHE A 280 9.80 -24.32 2.77
C PHE A 280 8.79 -23.38 2.09
N VAL A 281 7.51 -23.76 2.03
CA VAL A 281 6.45 -22.94 1.40
C VAL A 281 6.20 -21.65 2.17
N PHE A 282 6.38 -21.70 3.50
CA PHE A 282 6.31 -20.54 4.37
C PHE A 282 7.69 -20.18 4.90
N ARG A 283 7.89 -18.88 5.13
CA ARG A 283 9.02 -18.34 5.87
C ARG A 283 8.59 -17.92 7.26
N LEU A 284 9.46 -18.19 8.23
CA LEU A 284 9.32 -17.75 9.60
C LEU A 284 9.60 -16.25 9.69
N ASP A 285 8.61 -15.49 10.13
CA ASP A 285 8.68 -14.03 10.28
C ASP A 285 8.78 -13.64 11.76
N GLN A 286 8.20 -14.41 12.68
CA GLN A 286 8.44 -14.30 14.13
C GLN A 286 8.46 -15.69 14.76
N THR A 287 9.13 -15.84 15.89
CA THR A 287 9.16 -17.10 16.64
C THR A 287 9.27 -16.83 18.13
N SER A 288 8.89 -17.79 18.97
CA SER A 288 9.19 -17.78 20.40
C SER A 288 10.49 -18.51 20.72
N ASN A 289 11.06 -19.27 19.77
CA ASN A 289 12.29 -20.04 19.96
C ASN A 289 13.51 -19.11 19.83
N PRO A 290 14.26 -18.84 20.92
CA PRO A 290 15.41 -17.94 20.86
C PRO A 290 16.49 -18.38 19.87
N ALA A 291 16.65 -19.69 19.66
CA ALA A 291 17.65 -20.23 18.74
C ALA A 291 17.31 -19.95 17.27
N TRP A 292 16.02 -19.74 16.95
CA TRP A 292 15.56 -19.45 15.58
C TRP A 292 15.40 -17.95 15.31
N GLN A 293 15.42 -17.11 16.35
CA GLN A 293 15.22 -15.66 16.20
C GLN A 293 16.21 -15.01 15.22
N PRO A 294 17.54 -15.24 15.32
CA PRO A 294 18.48 -14.61 14.39
C PRO A 294 18.25 -15.03 12.93
N TYR A 295 17.81 -16.29 12.73
CA TYR A 295 17.49 -16.82 11.41
C TYR A 295 16.18 -16.26 10.85
N ALA A 296 15.19 -16.03 11.70
CA ALA A 296 13.98 -15.30 11.32
C ALA A 296 14.34 -13.86 10.90
N THR A 297 15.24 -13.18 11.62
CA THR A 297 15.76 -11.85 11.22
C THR A 297 16.49 -11.89 9.87
N ALA A 298 17.38 -12.87 9.66
CA ALA A 298 18.04 -13.08 8.37
C ALA A 298 17.03 -13.30 7.24
N SER A 299 16.03 -14.15 7.46
CA SER A 299 14.94 -14.40 6.53
C SER A 299 14.19 -13.09 6.20
N ARG A 300 13.78 -12.31 7.21
CA ARG A 300 13.11 -11.01 7.00
C ARG A 300 13.95 -10.06 6.14
N LEU A 301 15.24 -9.93 6.43
CA LEU A 301 16.17 -9.09 5.66
C LEU A 301 16.30 -9.58 4.21
N SER A 302 16.53 -10.88 4.00
CA SER A 302 16.72 -11.46 2.66
C SER A 302 15.54 -11.25 1.73
N TYR A 303 14.32 -11.51 2.18
CA TYR A 303 13.14 -11.33 1.35
C TYR A 303 12.70 -9.87 1.23
N ALA A 304 13.06 -9.01 2.19
CA ALA A 304 12.82 -7.57 2.05
C ALA A 304 13.77 -6.94 1.02
N LEU A 305 15.04 -7.36 1.01
CA LEU A 305 16.10 -6.69 0.23
C LEU A 305 16.46 -7.41 -1.06
N TRP A 306 16.22 -8.72 -1.19
CA TRP A 306 16.60 -9.55 -2.35
C TRP A 306 15.46 -10.39 -2.92
N ASP A 307 14.27 -10.38 -2.31
CA ASP A 307 13.11 -11.19 -2.72
C ASP A 307 13.43 -12.69 -2.88
N THR A 308 14.35 -13.20 -2.06
CA THR A 308 14.84 -14.59 -2.09
C THR A 308 15.42 -15.00 -0.73
N MET A 309 15.84 -16.25 -0.60
CA MET A 309 16.45 -16.81 0.60
C MET A 309 17.76 -16.12 1.03
N PRO A 310 18.13 -16.18 2.33
CA PRO A 310 19.44 -15.72 2.80
C PRO A 310 20.61 -16.41 2.10
N ASP A 311 21.67 -15.66 1.84
CA ASP A 311 22.94 -16.24 1.42
C ASP A 311 23.71 -16.81 2.64
N GLU A 312 24.77 -17.57 2.36
CA GLU A 312 25.60 -18.18 3.40
C GLU A 312 26.17 -17.14 4.37
N ALA A 313 26.62 -15.98 3.86
CA ALA A 313 27.13 -14.90 4.70
C ALA A 313 26.07 -14.39 5.69
N LEU A 314 24.82 -14.21 5.25
CA LEU A 314 23.72 -13.78 6.11
C LEU A 314 23.30 -14.86 7.12
N MET A 315 23.28 -16.13 6.73
CA MET A 315 23.03 -17.25 7.65
C MET A 315 24.12 -17.36 8.72
N ASN A 316 25.38 -17.16 8.33
CA ASN A 316 26.50 -17.16 9.26
C ASN A 316 26.47 -15.93 10.20
N ALA A 317 26.06 -14.76 9.72
CA ALA A 317 25.85 -13.58 10.56
C ALA A 317 24.75 -13.82 11.61
N ALA A 318 23.65 -14.50 11.23
CA ALA A 318 22.62 -14.94 12.17
C ALA A 318 23.20 -15.90 13.22
N ALA A 319 23.95 -16.92 12.79
CA ALA A 319 24.56 -17.90 13.69
C ALA A 319 25.53 -17.27 14.72
N ARG A 320 26.26 -16.23 14.31
CA ARG A 320 27.19 -15.49 15.19
C ARG A 320 26.54 -14.40 16.04
N GLY A 321 25.22 -14.21 15.94
CA GLY A 321 24.50 -13.17 16.70
C GLY A 321 24.74 -11.75 16.20
N GLU A 322 25.32 -11.56 15.01
CA GLU A 322 25.60 -10.24 14.46
C GLU A 322 24.31 -9.45 14.15
N LEU A 323 23.20 -10.15 13.90
CA LEU A 323 21.89 -9.56 13.62
C LEU A 323 21.12 -9.14 14.90
N SER A 324 21.72 -9.30 16.08
CA SER A 324 21.12 -8.94 17.37
C SER A 324 21.38 -7.49 17.80
N THR A 325 21.99 -6.68 16.93
CA THR A 325 22.25 -5.25 17.20
C THR A 325 21.83 -4.36 16.02
N PRO A 326 21.41 -3.10 16.27
CA PRO A 326 21.10 -2.15 15.21
C PRO A 326 22.25 -1.96 14.20
N GLN A 327 23.49 -1.89 14.69
CA GLN A 327 24.68 -1.68 13.88
C GLN A 327 25.00 -2.89 12.99
N GLY A 328 24.82 -4.10 13.51
CA GLY A 328 25.02 -5.33 12.73
C GLY A 328 23.98 -5.50 11.63
N ILE A 329 22.73 -5.14 11.89
CA ILE A 329 21.68 -5.09 10.86
C ILE A 329 22.02 -4.07 9.79
N GLU A 330 22.39 -2.85 10.17
CA GLU A 330 22.74 -1.79 9.22
C GLU A 330 23.93 -2.18 8.32
N LYS A 331 25.02 -2.69 8.92
CA LYS A 331 26.18 -3.19 8.17
C LYS A 331 25.78 -4.26 7.15
N THR A 332 24.93 -5.19 7.57
CA THR A 332 24.45 -6.28 6.73
C THR A 332 23.54 -5.78 5.61
N ALA A 333 22.60 -4.87 5.91
CA ALA A 333 21.70 -4.27 4.94
C ALA A 333 22.46 -3.48 3.86
N ARG A 334 23.49 -2.70 4.25
CA ARG A 334 24.34 -1.97 3.30
C ARG A 334 25.07 -2.92 2.33
N ARG A 335 25.62 -4.03 2.82
CA ARG A 335 26.21 -5.08 1.97
C ARG A 335 25.17 -5.64 0.99
N MET A 336 23.97 -5.93 1.48
CA MET A 336 22.91 -6.51 0.66
C MET A 336 22.42 -5.54 -0.43
N LEU A 337 22.32 -4.25 -0.12
CA LEU A 337 21.95 -3.21 -1.10
C LEU A 337 23.01 -2.99 -2.19
N ALA A 338 24.25 -3.41 -1.97
CA ALA A 338 25.29 -3.36 -3.00
C ALA A 338 25.21 -4.56 -3.99
N ASP A 339 24.51 -5.63 -3.61
CA ASP A 339 24.34 -6.83 -4.44
C ASP A 339 23.31 -6.59 -5.57
N PRO A 340 23.53 -7.09 -6.80
CA PRO A 340 22.59 -6.96 -7.91
C PRO A 340 21.17 -7.42 -7.61
N ARG A 341 20.98 -8.42 -6.74
CA ARG A 341 19.64 -8.90 -6.34
C ARG A 341 18.77 -7.81 -5.72
N ALA A 342 19.37 -6.78 -5.12
CA ALA A 342 18.61 -5.67 -4.57
C ALA A 342 17.89 -4.84 -5.65
N ARG A 343 18.40 -4.82 -6.88
CA ARG A 343 17.73 -4.19 -8.03
C ARG A 343 16.47 -4.93 -8.42
N GLU A 344 16.52 -6.25 -8.45
CA GLU A 344 15.36 -7.09 -8.75
C GLU A 344 14.28 -7.01 -7.67
N ALA A 345 14.68 -7.01 -6.40
CA ALA A 345 13.74 -6.83 -5.29
C ALA A 345 13.05 -5.47 -5.32
N LEU A 346 13.79 -4.41 -5.65
CA LEU A 346 13.21 -3.08 -5.87
C LEU A 346 12.22 -3.10 -7.04
N ASN A 347 12.57 -3.75 -8.15
CA ASN A 347 11.68 -3.87 -9.31
C ASN A 347 10.37 -4.59 -8.95
N GLU A 348 10.43 -5.65 -8.14
CA GLU A 348 9.23 -6.35 -7.66
C GLU A 348 8.37 -5.43 -6.79
N PHE A 349 8.97 -4.74 -5.80
CA PHE A 349 8.26 -3.76 -4.96
C PHE A 349 7.56 -2.69 -5.80
N VAL A 350 8.29 -2.04 -6.71
CA VAL A 350 7.76 -0.95 -7.54
C VAL A 350 6.66 -1.46 -8.46
N SER A 351 6.80 -2.67 -9.01
CA SER A 351 5.78 -3.27 -9.88
C SER A 351 4.45 -3.48 -9.17
N GLN A 352 4.49 -3.84 -7.89
CA GLN A 352 3.29 -4.00 -7.06
C GLN A 352 2.77 -2.63 -6.60
N TRP A 353 3.61 -1.77 -6.06
CA TRP A 353 3.19 -0.44 -5.59
C TRP A 353 2.50 0.36 -6.72
N LEU A 354 3.12 0.42 -7.89
CA LEU A 354 2.62 1.22 -9.02
C LEU A 354 1.73 0.44 -9.99
N ARG A 355 1.44 -0.85 -9.71
CA ARG A 355 0.55 -1.71 -10.50
C ARG A 355 0.95 -1.88 -11.97
N PHE A 356 2.25 -2.06 -12.20
CA PHE A 356 2.80 -2.31 -13.54
C PHE A 356 2.15 -3.53 -14.19
N ASP A 357 1.76 -4.52 -13.38
CA ASP A 357 1.08 -5.75 -13.79
C ASP A 357 -0.20 -5.50 -14.61
N ARG A 358 -0.93 -4.43 -14.30
CA ARG A 358 -2.24 -4.16 -14.89
C ARG A 358 -2.15 -3.55 -16.28
N VAL A 359 -1.09 -2.82 -16.62
CA VAL A 359 -1.01 -2.16 -17.95
C VAL A 359 -0.92 -3.22 -19.06
N LEU A 360 -0.24 -4.33 -18.81
CA LEU A 360 -0.04 -5.42 -19.76
C LEU A 360 -1.33 -6.17 -20.12
N THR A 361 -2.34 -6.10 -19.25
CA THR A 361 -3.65 -6.75 -19.43
C THR A 361 -4.77 -5.76 -19.72
N THR A 362 -4.47 -4.46 -19.76
CA THR A 362 -5.45 -3.42 -20.01
C THR A 362 -5.84 -3.38 -21.50
N ALA A 363 -7.14 -3.35 -21.77
CA ALA A 363 -7.65 -3.18 -23.13
C ALA A 363 -7.75 -1.70 -23.52
N ARG A 364 -7.32 -1.36 -24.74
CA ARG A 364 -7.53 -0.06 -25.37
C ARG A 364 -8.17 -0.23 -26.73
N ASN A 365 -9.01 0.71 -27.12
CA ASN A 365 -9.58 0.71 -28.47
C ASN A 365 -8.47 0.96 -29.49
N ARG A 366 -8.10 -0.10 -30.21
CA ARG A 366 -7.01 -0.09 -31.20
C ARG A 366 -7.20 0.92 -32.33
N ARG A 367 -8.45 1.24 -32.71
CA ARG A 367 -8.72 2.24 -33.74
C ARG A 367 -8.42 3.65 -33.24
N ARG A 368 -8.73 3.92 -31.97
CA ARG A 368 -8.50 5.23 -31.34
C ARG A 368 -7.05 5.41 -30.88
N TYR A 369 -6.43 4.32 -30.42
CA TYR A 369 -5.10 4.32 -29.82
C TYR A 369 -4.18 3.28 -30.48
N PRO A 370 -3.81 3.46 -31.76
CA PRO A 370 -3.04 2.46 -32.51
C PRO A 370 -1.62 2.25 -31.98
N ARG A 371 -1.07 3.21 -31.23
CA ARG A 371 0.24 3.10 -30.59
C ARG A 371 0.23 2.29 -29.30
N PHE A 372 -0.93 1.90 -28.79
CA PHE A 372 -1.04 1.02 -27.63
C PHE A 372 -1.14 -0.43 -28.05
N ASN A 373 -0.02 -1.13 -27.87
CA ASN A 373 0.17 -2.55 -28.12
C ASN A 373 0.98 -3.18 -26.97
N ARG A 374 1.27 -4.48 -27.07
CA ARG A 374 1.97 -5.21 -26.01
C ARG A 374 3.39 -4.68 -25.79
N GLU A 375 4.05 -4.27 -26.86
CA GLU A 375 5.41 -3.76 -26.89
C GLU A 375 5.49 -2.41 -26.16
N SER A 376 4.58 -1.48 -26.48
CA SER A 376 4.45 -0.19 -25.79
C SER A 376 4.08 -0.35 -24.31
N ALA A 377 3.21 -1.32 -23.97
CA ALA A 377 2.83 -1.60 -22.59
C ALA A 377 4.02 -2.16 -21.79
N PHE A 378 4.84 -3.02 -22.41
CA PHE A 378 6.10 -3.46 -21.83
C PHE A 378 7.08 -2.30 -21.66
N ALA A 379 7.25 -1.46 -22.69
CA ALA A 379 8.10 -0.29 -22.64
C ALA A 379 7.70 0.69 -21.52
N MET A 380 6.40 0.91 -21.31
CA MET A 380 5.87 1.69 -20.18
C MET A 380 6.30 1.13 -18.82
N THR A 381 6.32 -0.20 -18.66
CA THR A 381 6.79 -0.82 -17.41
C THR A 381 8.30 -0.68 -17.22
N GLU A 382 9.07 -0.81 -18.30
CA GLU A 382 10.53 -0.65 -18.27
C GLU A 382 10.95 0.80 -18.03
N GLU A 383 10.26 1.79 -18.62
CA GLU A 383 10.48 3.21 -18.31
C GLU A 383 10.37 3.46 -16.81
N ALA A 384 9.31 2.97 -16.18
CA ALA A 384 9.05 3.22 -14.77
C ALA A 384 10.07 2.49 -13.87
N ARG A 385 10.50 1.28 -14.23
CA ARG A 385 11.59 0.55 -13.55
C ARG A 385 12.91 1.29 -13.63
N GLN A 386 13.32 1.71 -14.83
CA GLN A 386 14.58 2.43 -15.03
C GLN A 386 14.56 3.80 -14.35
N PHE A 387 13.41 4.49 -14.40
CA PHE A 387 13.23 5.77 -13.72
C PHE A 387 13.41 5.66 -12.21
N ILE A 388 12.70 4.74 -11.55
CA ILE A 388 12.87 4.53 -10.10
C ILE A 388 14.27 3.99 -9.79
N GLY A 389 14.79 3.10 -10.63
CA GLY A 389 16.15 2.58 -10.50
C GLY A 389 17.21 3.68 -10.51
N ASP A 390 17.12 4.64 -11.44
CA ASP A 390 18.03 5.79 -11.48
C ASP A 390 17.95 6.63 -10.20
N LEU A 391 16.75 6.87 -9.67
CA LEU A 391 16.61 7.60 -8.40
C LEU A 391 17.30 6.88 -7.23
N VAL A 392 17.07 5.57 -7.09
CA VAL A 392 17.56 4.79 -5.95
C VAL A 392 19.05 4.47 -6.06
N TRP A 393 19.49 3.99 -7.22
CA TRP A 393 20.85 3.46 -7.38
C TRP A 393 21.89 4.55 -7.63
N ASN A 394 21.49 5.69 -8.19
CA ASN A 394 22.36 6.87 -8.28
C ASN A 394 22.18 7.85 -7.11
N ASP A 395 21.54 7.40 -6.03
CA ASP A 395 21.42 8.12 -4.76
C ASP A 395 20.86 9.54 -4.92
N ARG A 396 19.82 9.69 -5.74
CA ARG A 396 19.15 10.98 -6.00
C ARG A 396 18.13 11.29 -4.90
N ASP A 397 17.57 12.50 -4.95
CA ASP A 397 16.44 12.84 -4.09
C ASP A 397 15.22 12.07 -4.60
N PHE A 398 14.68 11.15 -3.79
CA PHE A 398 13.55 10.34 -4.23
C PHE A 398 12.29 11.17 -4.51
N MET A 399 12.18 12.40 -4.01
CA MET A 399 11.07 13.30 -4.35
C MET A 399 11.11 13.77 -5.80
N GLU A 400 12.25 13.60 -6.50
CA GLU A 400 12.31 13.70 -7.97
C GLU A 400 11.39 12.70 -8.67
N ALA A 401 10.93 11.64 -7.98
CA ALA A 401 9.89 10.75 -8.50
C ALA A 401 8.62 11.49 -8.94
N PHE A 402 8.38 12.70 -8.42
CA PHE A 402 7.24 13.53 -8.79
C PHE A 402 7.60 14.75 -9.64
N THR A 403 8.86 15.19 -9.65
CA THR A 403 9.26 16.48 -10.26
C THR A 403 10.26 16.36 -11.39
N ALA A 404 10.85 15.18 -11.61
CA ALA A 404 11.88 14.95 -12.63
C ALA A 404 11.41 15.41 -14.02
N PRO A 405 12.15 16.31 -14.70
CA PRO A 405 11.81 16.78 -16.04
C PRO A 405 12.36 15.85 -17.12
N TYR A 406 12.36 14.53 -16.89
CA TYR A 406 12.90 13.54 -17.82
C TYR A 406 12.17 12.20 -17.65
N GLY A 407 12.30 11.34 -18.65
CA GLY A 407 11.89 9.93 -18.58
C GLY A 407 12.90 9.02 -19.28
N PHE A 408 12.64 7.71 -19.27
CA PHE A 408 13.49 6.71 -19.91
C PHE A 408 12.78 6.17 -21.14
N MET A 409 13.30 6.45 -22.33
CA MET A 409 12.56 6.28 -23.59
C MET A 409 13.15 5.21 -24.48
N ASN A 410 12.30 4.45 -25.15
CA ASN A 410 12.64 3.71 -26.36
C ASN A 410 11.88 4.32 -27.56
N ALA A 411 11.97 3.70 -28.73
CA ALA A 411 11.26 4.16 -29.93
C ALA A 411 9.73 4.18 -29.78
N ASP A 412 9.15 3.16 -29.13
CA ASP A 412 7.69 3.09 -28.91
C ASP A 412 7.18 4.24 -28.04
N LEU A 413 7.87 4.50 -26.92
CA LEU A 413 7.51 5.59 -26.01
C LEU A 413 7.77 6.95 -26.63
N ALA A 414 8.86 7.14 -27.38
CA ALA A 414 9.14 8.41 -28.05
C ALA A 414 7.96 8.87 -28.93
N GLY A 415 7.33 7.93 -29.64
CA GLY A 415 6.14 8.19 -30.46
C GLY A 415 4.86 8.55 -29.66
N ILE A 416 4.72 8.07 -28.42
CA ILE A 416 3.62 8.45 -27.52
C ILE A 416 3.89 9.82 -26.88
N TYR A 417 5.14 10.07 -26.49
CA TYR A 417 5.53 11.28 -25.79
C TYR A 417 5.69 12.49 -26.71
N GLY A 418 5.92 12.26 -28.01
CA GLY A 418 6.19 13.32 -28.98
C GLY A 418 7.60 13.90 -28.83
N VAL A 419 8.56 13.07 -28.41
CA VAL A 419 9.98 13.45 -28.26
C VAL A 419 10.83 12.76 -29.32
N PRO A 420 12.05 13.25 -29.62
CA PRO A 420 12.97 12.57 -30.52
C PRO A 420 13.24 11.13 -30.05
N THR A 421 13.31 10.21 -31.00
CA THR A 421 13.67 8.81 -30.72
C THR A 421 15.13 8.74 -30.25
N PRO A 422 15.41 8.14 -29.08
CA PRO A 422 16.78 7.97 -28.61
C PRO A 422 17.54 6.93 -29.44
N GLU A 423 18.87 7.01 -29.45
CA GLU A 423 19.71 6.07 -30.20
C GLU A 423 19.71 4.67 -29.57
N LYS A 424 19.70 4.61 -28.24
CA LYS A 424 19.57 3.36 -27.49
C LYS A 424 18.24 3.28 -26.78
N ALA A 425 17.74 2.06 -26.63
CA ALA A 425 16.52 1.82 -25.87
C ALA A 425 16.72 2.17 -24.39
N PHE A 426 15.74 2.88 -23.83
CA PHE A 426 15.68 3.34 -22.45
C PHE A 426 16.83 4.29 -22.06
N GLU A 427 17.15 5.24 -22.94
CA GLU A 427 17.98 6.38 -22.57
C GLU A 427 17.20 7.41 -21.78
N ARG A 428 17.90 8.12 -20.89
CA ARG A 428 17.33 9.26 -20.17
C ARG A 428 17.13 10.42 -21.14
N VAL A 429 15.87 10.75 -21.42
CA VAL A 429 15.48 11.84 -22.33
C VAL A 429 14.87 12.98 -21.52
N PRO A 430 15.44 14.21 -21.57
CA PRO A 430 14.83 15.37 -20.95
C PRO A 430 13.54 15.74 -21.68
N PHE A 431 12.51 16.11 -20.93
CA PHE A 431 11.32 16.72 -21.50
C PHE A 431 11.62 18.17 -21.90
N PRO A 432 10.94 18.69 -22.94
CA PRO A 432 11.00 20.12 -23.25
C PRO A 432 10.64 20.98 -22.03
N PRO A 433 11.24 22.18 -21.85
CA PRO A 433 10.99 23.04 -20.69
C PRO A 433 9.50 23.33 -20.43
N GLU A 434 8.72 23.50 -21.50
CA GLU A 434 7.27 23.76 -21.51
C GLU A 434 6.41 22.50 -21.31
N SER A 435 7.02 21.32 -21.26
CA SER A 435 6.28 20.07 -21.09
C SER A 435 5.52 20.04 -19.77
N GLU A 436 4.25 19.68 -19.84
CA GLU A 436 3.38 19.48 -18.67
C GLU A 436 3.69 18.18 -17.92
N ARG A 437 4.59 17.34 -18.45
CA ARG A 437 5.04 16.08 -17.81
C ARG A 437 6.11 16.33 -16.76
N ALA A 438 6.02 15.61 -15.64
CA ALA A 438 7.13 15.41 -14.72
C ALA A 438 6.92 14.12 -13.92
N GLY A 439 8.04 13.46 -13.57
CA GLY A 439 8.07 12.27 -12.73
C GLY A 439 7.09 11.17 -13.17
N LEU A 440 6.67 10.35 -12.20
CA LEU A 440 5.71 9.26 -12.39
C LEU A 440 4.36 9.72 -12.91
N LEU A 441 3.91 10.92 -12.53
CA LEU A 441 2.61 11.47 -12.90
C LEU A 441 2.53 11.84 -14.40
N GLY A 442 3.67 12.18 -15.00
CA GLY A 442 3.79 12.45 -16.43
C GLY A 442 3.98 11.21 -17.28
N GLN A 443 4.18 10.02 -16.67
CA GLN A 443 4.48 8.80 -17.40
C GLN A 443 3.25 8.21 -18.08
N ALA A 444 3.46 7.68 -19.30
CA ALA A 444 2.44 7.01 -20.07
C ALA A 444 1.90 5.77 -19.36
N LEU A 445 2.73 5.09 -18.56
CA LEU A 445 2.29 4.00 -17.69
C LEU A 445 1.15 4.43 -16.77
N PHE A 446 1.35 5.48 -15.96
CA PHE A 446 0.35 5.96 -15.02
C PHE A 446 -0.92 6.42 -15.75
N LEU A 447 -0.75 7.20 -16.83
CA LEU A 447 -1.84 7.77 -17.61
C LEU A 447 -2.67 6.70 -18.33
N ALA A 448 -2.01 5.65 -18.82
CA ALA A 448 -2.65 4.50 -19.42
C ALA A 448 -3.32 3.63 -18.37
N LEU A 449 -2.64 3.23 -17.30
CA LEU A 449 -3.20 2.38 -16.24
C LEU A 449 -4.51 2.93 -15.64
N THR A 450 -4.62 4.25 -15.55
CA THR A 450 -5.74 4.95 -14.92
C THR A 450 -6.80 5.46 -15.91
N ALA A 451 -6.89 4.86 -17.10
CA ALA A 451 -7.86 5.22 -18.13
C ALA A 451 -8.83 4.06 -18.49
N LYS A 452 -9.94 4.40 -19.14
CA LYS A 452 -10.92 3.46 -19.70
C LYS A 452 -10.48 3.03 -21.12
N PRO A 453 -11.05 1.95 -21.70
CA PRO A 453 -10.66 1.49 -23.04
C PRO A 453 -10.75 2.56 -24.13
N ASP A 454 -11.77 3.41 -24.04
CA ASP A 454 -12.08 4.44 -25.04
C ASP A 454 -11.83 5.86 -24.55
N ASP A 455 -11.49 6.10 -23.27
CA ASP A 455 -11.52 7.44 -22.69
C ASP A 455 -10.60 7.57 -21.48
N THR A 456 -10.27 8.80 -21.08
CA THR A 456 -9.58 9.05 -19.82
C THR A 456 -10.51 8.83 -18.62
N SER A 457 -9.96 8.83 -17.40
CA SER A 457 -10.76 8.71 -16.17
C SER A 457 -10.17 9.60 -15.08
N PRO A 458 -10.67 10.84 -14.91
CA PRO A 458 -10.27 11.71 -13.82
C PRO A 458 -10.43 11.05 -12.45
N THR A 459 -11.53 10.33 -12.23
CA THR A 459 -11.77 9.61 -10.97
C THR A 459 -10.69 8.56 -10.70
N ALA A 460 -10.32 7.73 -11.69
CA ALA A 460 -9.30 6.69 -11.47
C ALA A 460 -7.89 7.30 -11.24
N ARG A 461 -7.56 8.38 -11.95
CA ARG A 461 -6.31 9.14 -11.77
C ARG A 461 -6.21 9.72 -10.36
N GLY A 462 -7.25 10.41 -9.91
CA GLY A 462 -7.27 11.00 -8.58
C GLY A 462 -7.26 9.96 -7.46
N LEU A 463 -7.97 8.83 -7.64
CA LEU A 463 -8.02 7.75 -6.67
C LEU A 463 -6.65 7.12 -6.51
N PHE A 464 -5.94 6.90 -7.63
CA PHE A 464 -4.57 6.39 -7.59
C PHE A 464 -3.64 7.35 -6.82
N VAL A 465 -3.73 8.66 -7.05
CA VAL A 465 -2.92 9.64 -6.31
C VAL A 465 -3.22 9.60 -4.81
N ARG A 466 -4.50 9.55 -4.41
CA ARG A 466 -4.91 9.44 -3.00
C ARG A 466 -4.37 8.18 -2.35
N GLU A 467 -4.61 7.04 -2.95
CA GLU A 467 -4.28 5.73 -2.38
C GLU A 467 -2.77 5.45 -2.42
N GLN A 468 -2.13 5.70 -3.56
CA GLN A 468 -0.74 5.27 -3.80
C GLN A 468 0.30 6.31 -3.40
N PHE A 469 0.00 7.60 -3.50
CA PHE A 469 0.95 8.68 -3.23
C PHE A 469 0.64 9.48 -1.98
N LEU A 470 -0.57 9.40 -1.44
CA LEU A 470 -0.93 10.03 -0.15
C LEU A 470 -1.29 9.03 0.93
N CYS A 471 -1.40 7.73 0.59
CA CYS A 471 -1.77 6.65 1.51
C CYS A 471 -3.11 6.94 2.20
N GLN A 472 -4.02 7.56 1.44
CA GLN A 472 -5.34 7.97 1.85
C GLN A 472 -6.39 7.06 1.22
N HIS A 473 -6.96 6.20 2.06
CA HIS A 473 -8.05 5.34 1.69
C HIS A 473 -9.29 6.16 1.35
N VAL A 474 -9.84 5.89 0.17
CA VAL A 474 -11.14 6.40 -0.25
C VAL A 474 -12.14 5.24 -0.24
N PRO A 475 -13.22 5.34 0.56
CA PRO A 475 -14.18 4.25 0.65
C PRO A 475 -14.89 4.01 -0.69
N PRO A 476 -15.33 2.77 -0.95
CA PRO A 476 -16.12 2.45 -2.14
C PRO A 476 -17.43 3.25 -2.16
N PRO A 477 -18.04 3.44 -3.35
CA PRO A 477 -19.35 4.08 -3.45
C PRO A 477 -20.40 3.28 -2.65
N PRO A 478 -21.45 3.95 -2.13
CA PRO A 478 -22.54 3.26 -1.44
C PRO A 478 -23.16 2.13 -2.30
N PRO A 479 -23.66 1.05 -1.69
CA PRO A 479 -24.39 0.04 -2.45
C PRO A 479 -25.62 0.64 -3.15
N GLY A 480 -25.82 0.32 -4.43
CA GLY A 480 -27.04 0.66 -5.17
C GLY A 480 -27.11 2.07 -5.76
N VAL A 481 -26.05 2.90 -5.65
CA VAL A 481 -26.00 4.18 -6.40
C VAL A 481 -25.66 3.96 -7.87
N ASP A 482 -26.32 4.73 -8.75
CA ASP A 482 -25.99 4.77 -10.18
C ASP A 482 -24.65 5.50 -10.39
N THR A 483 -23.66 4.76 -10.89
CA THR A 483 -22.31 5.27 -11.15
C THR A 483 -22.08 5.60 -12.62
N ASN A 484 -23.12 5.53 -13.46
CA ASN A 484 -23.02 5.86 -14.87
C ASN A 484 -22.96 7.37 -15.07
N LEU A 485 -21.96 7.80 -15.85
CA LEU A 485 -21.88 9.18 -16.31
C LEU A 485 -22.95 9.45 -17.38
N PRO A 486 -23.43 10.70 -17.49
CA PRO A 486 -24.28 11.10 -18.61
C PRO A 486 -23.68 10.66 -19.97
N PRO A 487 -24.50 10.09 -20.87
CA PRO A 487 -24.03 9.72 -22.20
C PRO A 487 -23.62 10.97 -22.97
N VAL A 488 -22.59 10.82 -23.80
CA VAL A 488 -22.13 11.87 -24.71
C VAL A 488 -22.73 11.60 -26.08
N SER A 489 -23.31 12.62 -26.72
CA SER A 489 -23.85 12.53 -28.08
C SER A 489 -23.36 13.72 -28.91
N GLU A 490 -23.48 13.64 -30.23
CA GLU A 490 -23.10 14.74 -31.12
C GLU A 490 -23.93 16.01 -30.84
N ALA A 491 -25.21 15.85 -30.46
CA ALA A 491 -26.08 16.97 -30.08
C ALA A 491 -25.75 17.57 -28.71
N ARG A 492 -25.02 16.84 -27.85
CA ARG A 492 -24.61 17.29 -26.51
C ARG A 492 -23.20 16.79 -26.20
N PRO A 493 -22.17 17.33 -26.88
CA PRO A 493 -20.79 16.96 -26.63
C PRO A 493 -20.39 17.52 -25.26
N MET A 494 -19.69 16.71 -24.45
CA MET A 494 -19.28 17.09 -23.10
C MET A 494 -17.89 16.52 -22.79
N THR A 495 -17.06 17.33 -22.16
CA THR A 495 -15.80 16.91 -21.53
C THR A 495 -16.07 16.04 -20.30
N ASN A 496 -15.04 15.32 -19.83
CA ASN A 496 -15.17 14.53 -18.61
C ASN A 496 -15.46 15.38 -17.37
N ARG A 497 -14.95 16.62 -17.31
CA ARG A 497 -15.27 17.57 -16.25
C ARG A 497 -16.76 17.88 -16.21
N GLU A 498 -17.34 18.24 -17.35
CA GLU A 498 -18.77 18.57 -17.45
C GLU A 498 -19.65 17.35 -17.12
N ARG A 499 -19.25 16.15 -17.59
CA ARG A 499 -19.96 14.89 -17.26
C ARG A 499 -19.94 14.59 -15.76
N MET A 500 -18.82 14.86 -15.10
CA MET A 500 -18.64 14.60 -13.66
C MET A 500 -19.28 15.65 -12.76
N GLN A 501 -19.83 16.75 -13.30
CA GLN A 501 -20.55 17.74 -12.50
C GLN A 501 -21.68 17.11 -11.66
N ARG A 502 -22.34 16.08 -12.19
CA ARG A 502 -23.37 15.33 -11.45
C ARG A 502 -22.84 14.71 -10.14
N HIS A 503 -21.62 14.19 -10.15
CA HIS A 503 -21.02 13.52 -8.99
C HIS A 503 -20.64 14.49 -7.87
N VAL A 504 -20.35 15.75 -8.19
CA VAL A 504 -20.01 16.76 -7.18
C VAL A 504 -21.25 17.52 -6.66
N THR A 505 -22.37 17.48 -7.37
CA THR A 505 -23.64 18.07 -6.93
C THR A 505 -24.55 17.10 -6.18
N ASP A 506 -24.42 15.80 -6.42
CA ASP A 506 -25.19 14.77 -5.71
C ASP A 506 -24.64 14.56 -4.29
N ALA A 507 -25.52 14.61 -3.28
CA ALA A 507 -25.11 14.49 -1.88
C ALA A 507 -24.47 13.12 -1.55
N SER A 508 -24.85 12.05 -2.26
CA SER A 508 -24.32 10.70 -2.06
C SER A 508 -22.95 10.50 -2.72
N CYS A 509 -22.66 11.21 -3.82
CA CYS A 509 -21.41 11.08 -4.57
C CYS A 509 -20.34 12.11 -4.15
N SER A 510 -20.77 13.32 -3.81
CA SER A 510 -19.88 14.48 -3.63
C SER A 510 -18.87 14.29 -2.49
N ALA A 511 -19.21 13.51 -1.47
CA ALA A 511 -18.32 13.21 -0.34
C ALA A 511 -16.97 12.62 -0.78
N CYS A 512 -16.98 11.71 -1.78
CA CYS A 512 -15.76 11.11 -2.32
C CYS A 512 -15.25 11.87 -3.55
N HIS A 513 -16.15 12.27 -4.45
CA HIS A 513 -15.74 12.87 -5.72
C HIS A 513 -15.11 14.26 -5.57
N ASN A 514 -15.46 15.04 -4.53
CA ASN A 514 -14.75 16.27 -4.18
C ASN A 514 -13.28 16.06 -3.77
N LEU A 515 -12.92 14.83 -3.39
CA LEU A 515 -11.57 14.47 -2.96
C LEU A 515 -10.71 13.94 -4.10
N ILE A 516 -11.35 13.40 -5.13
CA ILE A 516 -10.75 12.60 -6.18
C ILE A 516 -10.71 13.37 -7.50
N ASP A 517 -11.87 13.75 -8.03
CA ASP A 517 -12.00 14.22 -9.42
C ASP A 517 -11.20 15.50 -9.71
N PRO A 518 -11.14 16.50 -8.80
CA PRO A 518 -10.28 17.67 -8.99
C PRO A 518 -8.82 17.32 -9.23
N ILE A 519 -8.35 16.18 -8.72
CA ILE A 519 -6.98 15.73 -8.96
C ILE A 519 -6.83 15.27 -10.42
N GLY A 520 -7.78 14.44 -10.85
CA GLY A 520 -7.79 13.83 -12.18
C GLY A 520 -7.91 14.81 -13.34
N PHE A 521 -8.58 15.95 -13.14
CA PHE A 521 -8.77 16.94 -14.21
C PHE A 521 -7.46 17.57 -14.68
N GLY A 522 -6.45 17.69 -13.81
CA GLY A 522 -5.12 18.20 -14.19
C GLY A 522 -4.35 17.33 -15.18
N PHE A 523 -4.87 16.14 -15.49
CA PHE A 523 -4.29 15.23 -16.47
C PHE A 523 -5.03 15.21 -17.81
N GLU A 524 -6.12 15.98 -17.98
CA GLU A 524 -7.00 15.82 -19.15
C GLU A 524 -6.36 16.26 -20.47
N LYS A 525 -5.24 17.00 -20.44
CA LYS A 525 -4.35 17.24 -21.60
C LYS A 525 -3.53 16.01 -22.02
N PHE A 526 -3.74 14.87 -21.40
CA PHE A 526 -3.17 13.58 -21.80
C PHE A 526 -4.28 12.56 -22.03
N ASP A 527 -4.25 11.90 -23.18
CA ASP A 527 -5.23 10.90 -23.57
C ASP A 527 -5.10 9.57 -22.79
N ALA A 528 -5.87 8.57 -23.18
CA ALA A 528 -5.96 7.28 -22.48
C ALA A 528 -4.70 6.39 -22.59
N ILE A 529 -3.70 6.81 -23.38
CA ILE A 529 -2.39 6.15 -23.48
C ILE A 529 -1.25 7.08 -23.07
N GLY A 530 -1.61 8.27 -22.57
CA GLY A 530 -0.69 9.28 -22.12
C GLY A 530 -0.11 10.15 -23.23
N ALA A 531 -0.62 10.13 -24.45
CA ALA A 531 -0.22 11.09 -25.49
C ALA A 531 -0.82 12.46 -25.22
N ARG A 532 -0.05 13.52 -25.48
CA ARG A 532 -0.43 14.91 -25.16
C ARG A 532 -1.43 15.45 -26.19
N ARG A 533 -2.43 16.23 -25.74
CA ARG A 533 -3.47 16.88 -26.54
C ARG A 533 -3.80 18.27 -26.00
N GLU A 534 -4.20 19.19 -26.88
CA GLU A 534 -4.72 20.51 -26.49
C GLU A 534 -6.22 20.48 -26.16
N MET A 535 -6.98 19.71 -26.95
CA MET A 535 -8.44 19.66 -26.91
C MET A 535 -8.92 18.24 -26.61
N ALA A 536 -10.09 18.13 -25.96
CA ALA A 536 -10.79 16.85 -25.88
C ALA A 536 -11.36 16.51 -27.25
N LYS A 537 -10.93 15.39 -27.83
CA LYS A 537 -11.48 14.86 -29.09
C LYS A 537 -12.53 13.80 -28.80
N LEU A 538 -13.77 14.08 -29.16
CA LEU A 538 -14.90 13.14 -29.09
C LEU A 538 -15.15 12.56 -30.47
N PHE A 539 -15.32 11.24 -30.54
CA PHE A 539 -15.52 10.52 -31.80
C PHE A 539 -16.95 9.97 -31.83
N PHE A 540 -17.73 10.39 -32.81
CA PHE A 540 -19.09 9.91 -33.05
C PHE A 540 -19.10 9.12 -34.35
N ALA A 541 -19.31 7.80 -34.25
CA ALA A 541 -19.49 6.94 -35.41
C ALA A 541 -20.99 6.71 -35.63
N ASP A 542 -21.45 6.92 -36.87
CA ASP A 542 -22.80 6.57 -37.27
C ASP A 542 -22.90 5.05 -37.46
N ASN A 543 -23.38 4.37 -36.42
CA ASN A 543 -23.45 2.92 -36.38
C ASN A 543 -24.68 2.34 -37.09
N GLU A 544 -25.64 3.18 -37.50
CA GLU A 544 -26.91 2.71 -38.07
C GLU A 544 -26.91 2.66 -39.60
N HIS A 545 -26.20 3.55 -40.29
CA HIS A 545 -26.34 3.69 -41.75
C HIS A 545 -25.07 3.41 -42.57
N ASN A 546 -23.85 3.55 -42.02
CA ASN A 546 -22.62 3.21 -42.76
C ASN A 546 -21.38 2.98 -41.88
N ARG A 547 -21.07 1.72 -41.55
CA ARG A 547 -19.89 1.31 -40.76
C ARG A 547 -18.53 1.68 -41.36
N ARG A 548 -18.46 2.17 -42.60
CA ARG A 548 -17.22 2.59 -43.29
C ARG A 548 -17.02 4.11 -43.32
N ALA A 549 -18.00 4.91 -42.92
CA ALA A 549 -17.83 6.36 -42.87
C ALA A 549 -16.82 6.75 -41.77
N PRO A 550 -15.93 7.74 -42.01
CA PRO A 550 -15.05 8.23 -40.97
C PRO A 550 -15.87 8.82 -39.81
N PRO A 551 -15.46 8.63 -38.55
CA PRO A 551 -16.17 9.19 -37.41
C PRO A 551 -16.16 10.72 -37.47
N ARG A 552 -17.27 11.35 -37.10
CA ARG A 552 -17.30 12.79 -36.85
C ARG A 552 -16.51 13.08 -35.58
N ILE A 553 -15.68 14.12 -35.63
CA ILE A 553 -14.83 14.53 -34.52
C ILE A 553 -15.31 15.88 -34.01
N VAL A 554 -15.63 15.95 -32.72
CA VAL A 554 -15.90 17.21 -32.03
C VAL A 554 -14.75 17.50 -31.08
N GLU A 555 -14.21 18.72 -31.15
CA GLU A 555 -13.14 19.18 -30.27
C GLU A 555 -13.70 20.16 -29.24
N LEU A 556 -13.36 19.96 -27.97
CA LEU A 556 -13.80 20.79 -26.85
C LEU A 556 -12.59 21.30 -26.06
N ASP A 557 -12.68 22.54 -25.59
CA ASP A 557 -11.67 23.13 -24.71
C ASP A 557 -11.54 22.34 -23.39
N LEU A 558 -10.32 22.28 -22.87
CA LEU A 558 -10.00 21.57 -21.64
C LEU A 558 -9.72 22.54 -20.50
N ASP A 559 -10.58 22.53 -19.47
CA ASP A 559 -10.24 23.07 -18.16
C ASP A 559 -9.50 22.00 -17.34
N THR A 560 -8.20 22.19 -17.13
CA THR A 560 -7.34 21.29 -16.33
C THR A 560 -7.10 21.78 -14.90
N SER A 561 -7.81 22.81 -14.43
CA SER A 561 -7.64 23.31 -13.06
C SER A 561 -7.97 22.23 -12.02
N GLY A 562 -7.03 21.99 -11.10
CA GLY A 562 -7.11 20.96 -10.09
C GLY A 562 -6.69 21.47 -8.72
N SER A 563 -7.02 20.68 -7.69
CA SER A 563 -6.53 20.93 -6.32
C SER A 563 -6.48 19.64 -5.49
N LEU A 564 -5.65 19.63 -4.45
CA LEU A 564 -5.59 18.54 -3.47
C LEU A 564 -6.34 18.93 -2.20
N ALA A 565 -7.54 18.41 -2.05
CA ALA A 565 -8.34 18.60 -0.84
C ALA A 565 -7.56 18.13 0.40
N GLY A 566 -7.44 18.99 1.42
CA GLY A 566 -6.65 18.73 2.63
C GLY A 566 -5.19 19.17 2.58
N VAL A 567 -4.72 19.71 1.44
CA VAL A 567 -3.37 20.28 1.28
C VAL A 567 -3.52 21.79 1.00
N PRO A 568 -2.95 22.68 1.83
CA PRO A 568 -2.93 24.12 1.58
C PRO A 568 -2.21 24.47 0.27
N ASP A 569 -2.63 25.55 -0.38
CA ASP A 569 -1.99 26.10 -1.61
C ASP A 569 -1.73 25.07 -2.72
N SER A 570 -2.63 24.10 -2.84
CA SER A 570 -2.47 22.93 -3.70
C SER A 570 -3.11 23.06 -5.08
N LYS A 571 -3.33 24.28 -5.57
CA LYS A 571 -3.87 24.49 -6.92
C LYS A 571 -2.82 24.11 -7.97
N PHE A 572 -3.26 23.48 -9.05
CA PHE A 572 -2.42 23.09 -10.18
C PHE A 572 -3.23 22.96 -11.47
N THR A 573 -2.56 22.83 -12.61
CA THR A 573 -3.17 22.67 -13.94
C THR A 573 -2.53 21.56 -14.77
N SER A 574 -1.43 20.95 -14.28
CA SER A 574 -0.66 19.93 -14.98
C SER A 574 -0.07 18.86 -14.05
N PRO A 575 0.33 17.69 -14.57
CA PRO A 575 1.07 16.68 -13.79
C PRO A 575 2.36 17.23 -13.18
N ARG A 576 3.08 18.11 -13.88
CA ARG A 576 4.27 18.79 -13.36
C ARG A 576 3.97 19.61 -12.12
N GLU A 577 2.94 20.45 -12.17
CA GLU A 577 2.56 21.29 -11.02
C GLU A 577 2.04 20.44 -9.86
N LEU A 578 1.20 19.43 -10.13
CA LEU A 578 0.76 18.48 -9.10
C LEU A 578 1.95 17.76 -8.45
N GLY A 579 2.91 17.31 -9.27
CA GLY A 579 4.12 16.65 -8.78
C GLY A 579 4.94 17.55 -7.85
N ALA A 580 5.05 18.84 -8.17
CA ALA A 580 5.69 19.83 -7.29
C ALA A 580 4.95 20.05 -5.97
N VAL A 581 3.61 19.99 -5.98
CA VAL A 581 2.80 20.02 -4.74
C VAL A 581 3.04 18.76 -3.91
N LEU A 582 2.96 17.58 -4.53
CA LEU A 582 3.14 16.29 -3.83
C LEU A 582 4.54 16.16 -3.23
N ALA A 583 5.60 16.46 -3.98
CA ALA A 583 6.98 16.37 -3.50
C ALA A 583 7.25 17.18 -2.21
N LYS A 584 6.54 18.30 -2.03
CA LYS A 584 6.65 19.18 -0.85
C LYS A 584 5.68 18.82 0.27
N THR A 585 4.70 17.95 0.00
CA THR A 585 3.64 17.60 0.95
C THR A 585 4.13 16.49 1.89
N PRO A 586 4.18 16.73 3.23
CA PRO A 586 4.67 15.73 4.18
C PRO A 586 3.93 14.39 4.11
N GLN A 587 2.62 14.42 3.83
CA GLN A 587 1.80 13.22 3.66
C GLN A 587 2.27 12.36 2.49
N CYS A 588 2.74 12.98 1.41
CA CYS A 588 3.28 12.24 0.27
C CYS A 588 4.63 11.60 0.59
N GLN A 589 5.51 12.38 1.23
CA GLN A 589 6.83 11.91 1.66
C GLN A 589 6.72 10.74 2.67
N GLU A 590 5.81 10.84 3.65
CA GLU A 590 5.52 9.77 4.61
C GLU A 590 4.85 8.58 3.92
N CYS A 591 4.02 8.80 2.89
CA CYS A 591 3.40 7.70 2.16
C CYS A 591 4.43 6.80 1.47
N VAL A 592 5.54 7.35 0.94
CA VAL A 592 6.64 6.53 0.40
C VAL A 592 7.16 5.55 1.45
N VAL A 593 7.35 6.02 2.69
CA VAL A 593 7.75 5.18 3.83
C VAL A 593 6.70 4.11 4.12
N LYS A 594 5.43 4.49 4.18
CA LYS A 594 4.32 3.57 4.43
C LYS A 594 4.20 2.49 3.36
N GLN A 595 4.38 2.82 2.08
CA GLN A 595 4.29 1.83 1.00
C GLN A 595 5.39 0.77 1.11
N TYR A 596 6.62 1.20 1.39
CA TYR A 596 7.72 0.26 1.60
C TYR A 596 7.57 -0.54 2.90
N PHE A 597 7.04 0.09 3.97
CA PHE A 597 6.63 -0.61 5.19
C PHE A 597 5.60 -1.70 4.88
N ARG A 598 4.51 -1.37 4.20
CA ARG A 598 3.41 -2.31 3.89
C ARG A 598 3.90 -3.51 3.09
N TYR A 599 4.80 -3.28 2.14
CA TYR A 599 5.43 -4.34 1.37
C TYR A 599 6.30 -5.24 2.25
N THR A 600 7.26 -4.67 2.98
CA THR A 600 8.22 -5.46 3.76
C THR A 600 7.59 -6.11 4.99
N ALA A 601 6.62 -5.46 5.62
CA ALA A 601 5.81 -5.97 6.72
C ALA A 601 4.72 -6.95 6.25
N GLY A 602 4.36 -6.96 4.96
CA GLY A 602 3.33 -7.85 4.41
C GLY A 602 1.97 -7.66 5.06
N ARG A 603 1.67 -6.43 5.52
CA ARG A 603 0.41 -6.03 6.15
C ARG A 603 0.22 -4.52 6.08
N MET A 604 -0.99 -4.04 6.30
CA MET A 604 -1.25 -2.62 6.55
C MET A 604 -0.63 -2.17 7.87
N GLU A 605 -0.21 -0.90 7.93
CA GLU A 605 0.20 -0.28 9.17
C GLU A 605 -1.00 -0.09 10.11
N THR A 606 -0.77 -0.29 11.40
CA THR A 606 -1.74 0.03 12.44
C THR A 606 -1.24 1.25 13.22
N LEU A 607 -2.05 1.73 14.17
CA LEU A 607 -1.61 2.79 15.07
C LEU A 607 -0.33 2.41 15.84
N ALA A 608 -0.10 1.13 16.13
CA ALA A 608 1.10 0.65 16.82
C ALA A 608 2.39 0.92 16.03
N ASP A 609 2.31 1.01 14.70
CA ASP A 609 3.48 1.23 13.84
C ASP A 609 3.84 2.71 13.68
N ARG A 610 3.00 3.63 14.17
CA ARG A 610 3.20 5.07 13.99
C ARG A 610 4.57 5.56 14.49
N PRO A 611 5.09 5.14 15.67
CA PRO A 611 6.41 5.56 16.11
C PRO A 611 7.53 5.11 15.16
N VAL A 612 7.43 3.88 14.62
CA VAL A 612 8.38 3.34 13.65
C VAL A 612 8.33 4.16 12.35
N ILE A 613 7.14 4.36 11.80
CA ILE A 613 6.94 5.13 10.55
C ILE A 613 7.45 6.56 10.70
N GLN A 614 7.16 7.23 11.82
CA GLN A 614 7.62 8.61 12.06
C GLN A 614 9.13 8.70 12.18
N ARG A 615 9.78 7.73 12.82
CA ARG A 615 11.24 7.66 12.90
C ARG A 615 11.87 7.47 11.53
N VAL A 616 11.40 6.48 10.77
CA VAL A 616 11.91 6.20 9.42
C VAL A 616 11.66 7.39 8.50
N PHE A 617 10.52 8.06 8.62
CA PHE A 617 10.23 9.28 7.87
C PHE A 617 11.18 10.43 8.23
N LYS A 618 11.52 10.61 9.50
CA LYS A 618 12.52 11.58 9.94
C LYS A 618 13.89 11.26 9.33
N ASP A 619 14.36 10.02 9.45
CA ASP A 619 15.64 9.58 8.90
C ASP A 619 15.68 9.77 7.36
N PHE A 620 14.58 9.45 6.67
CA PHE A 620 14.44 9.67 5.24
C PHE A 620 14.57 11.15 4.88
N ARG A 621 13.93 12.06 5.62
CA ARG A 621 14.08 13.51 5.43
C ARG A 621 15.49 14.01 5.72
N ASP A 622 16.09 13.57 6.82
CA ASP A 622 17.44 13.99 7.23
C ASP A 622 18.49 13.54 6.23
N SER A 623 18.27 12.39 5.57
CA SER A 623 19.09 11.91 4.46
C SER A 623 18.88 12.69 3.15
N GLN A 624 18.06 13.74 3.12
CA GLN A 624 17.62 14.41 1.87
C GLN A 624 16.92 13.44 0.90
N PHE A 625 16.05 12.59 1.46
CA PHE A 625 15.25 11.60 0.74
C PHE A 625 16.06 10.56 -0.05
N ARG A 626 17.20 10.08 0.48
CA ARG A 626 17.87 8.90 -0.08
C ARG A 626 17.06 7.65 0.22
N PHE A 627 16.54 7.01 -0.83
CA PHE A 627 15.70 5.82 -0.67
C PHE A 627 16.45 4.65 0.00
N LYS A 628 17.76 4.50 -0.26
CA LYS A 628 18.58 3.49 0.42
C LYS A 628 18.60 3.69 1.96
N GLU A 629 18.65 4.92 2.43
CA GLU A 629 18.62 5.22 3.87
C GLU A 629 17.23 4.98 4.48
N LEU A 630 16.14 5.19 3.73
CA LEU A 630 14.80 4.73 4.12
C LEU A 630 14.78 3.23 4.34
N ILE A 631 15.29 2.45 3.37
CA ILE A 631 15.34 0.99 3.47
C ILE A 631 16.10 0.57 4.73
N ILE A 632 17.30 1.12 4.95
CA ILE A 632 18.17 0.80 6.08
C ILE A 632 17.52 1.18 7.41
N SER A 633 16.96 2.38 7.52
CA SER A 633 16.27 2.83 8.72
C SER A 633 15.09 1.91 9.05
N LEU A 634 14.29 1.55 8.05
CA LEU A 634 13.13 0.68 8.24
C LEU A 634 13.52 -0.71 8.77
N VAL A 635 14.48 -1.39 8.12
CA VAL A 635 14.88 -2.74 8.57
C VAL A 635 15.54 -2.72 9.94
N ARG A 636 16.19 -1.62 10.33
CA ARG A 636 16.77 -1.45 11.66
C ARG A 636 15.70 -1.21 12.72
N THR A 637 14.80 -0.25 12.51
CA THR A 637 13.78 0.15 13.50
C THR A 637 12.70 -0.91 13.71
N ARG A 638 12.42 -1.75 12.70
CA ARG A 638 11.49 -2.87 12.87
C ARG A 638 12.01 -3.93 13.84
N GLU A 639 13.32 -4.11 13.89
CA GLU A 639 13.99 -5.11 14.73
C GLU A 639 14.30 -4.55 16.12
N PHE A 640 14.55 -3.25 16.19
CA PHE A 640 14.81 -2.50 17.41
C PHE A 640 13.85 -1.30 17.50
N PRO A 641 12.57 -1.52 17.84
CA PRO A 641 11.65 -0.43 18.13
C PRO A 641 12.03 0.19 19.48
N ASP A 642 12.29 1.50 19.49
CA ASP A 642 12.61 2.29 20.70
C ASP A 642 11.51 2.28 21.75
#